data_AF-A0A962BME5-F1
#
_entry.id   AF-A0A962BME5-F1
#
_cell.length_a   1.000
_cell.length_b   1.000
_cell.length_c   1.000
_cell.angle_alpha   90.00
_cell.angle_beta   90.00
_cell.angle_gamma   90.00
#
_symmetry.space_group_name_H-M   'P 1'
#
loop_
_entity.id
_entity.type
_entity.pdbx_description
1 polymer ?
#
loop_
_entity_poly.entity_id
_entity_poly.type
_entity_poly.pdbx_seq_one_letter_code
_entity_poly.pdbx_strand_id
1 'polypeptide(L)'
;RTEVLGLVKAQMVKNTVIVPVGAKGGFIVKRPPQDADRDALLAEGIACYRLFINGLLDITDNLVDGEVVHPPQVVRHDPDDPYLVVAADKGTAKFSDIANSVSAEHGFWMDDAFASGGSNGYDHKGMGITARGAWESVKRHFRSLGRDSQSEDFTCVGVGDMSGDVFGNGMLLSRHIRLVAAFDHRHLFIDPTPDATRTYAERERLFALPRSSWDDYDRSLISKGGGVFPRSAKSIALTPEMIKALGLDDGVEQMTPNELLSAILRAPVDLFWNGGIGTYVKAVDETHGEVGDRANNLIRVNGSELRCRVVGEGGNLGMTQRGRIEAAMNGVLLNTDFIDNSAGVDTSDREVNIKILLNDAVQREELDEDARNQLLASMTDEVGALVLMDNYRQNQAISVMECMSLTRLGSKQHFIRTLESQGLLDRQLEYLPSDAQFSDRKARGLGLTRPELSILLSYAKIIIYDQLLESDVPEDPYLSNELLRYFPEPLRERFAEHAQRHRLKREIIATAVTNSIVNRMGSTFMMRMQEDTGEKPATVAKAFTIAREIIDARGLWAAIDQLDLEVPEGTQIDSLLLIWGLLRGLTRWLLGRPGLRLDIAEAVDRYLPGVQELRGNLGSILGADDRDAWAEDRARWLDMGFSQKLAEQLSSLPFLMSALDIVEVAQAHDRSVTDVGKVFFGLGEALHIHWLLQRIEELPVEGRWHAHARGVLRDELQAQQCALVSQLLGQDDRRKSGTGIDKLVAEWISRDDNALRFTLNMFADMRNQRAMDFPTVSVAVRRLAQLAAAKG
;
A
#
# COMPACT_ATOMS: atom_id res chain seq x y z
N ARG A 1 -0.47 20.37 -24.03
CA ARG A 1 -1.86 19.95 -24.38
C ARG A 1 -2.54 19.47 -23.10
N THR A 2 -3.82 19.77 -22.89
CA THR A 2 -4.56 19.37 -21.67
C THR A 2 -4.62 17.86 -21.47
N GLU A 3 -4.72 17.08 -22.55
CA GLU A 3 -4.70 15.61 -22.50
C GLU A 3 -3.41 15.06 -21.89
N VAL A 4 -2.24 15.53 -22.37
CA VAL A 4 -0.93 15.14 -21.83
C VAL A 4 -0.83 15.55 -20.36
N LEU A 5 -1.27 16.77 -20.01
CA LEU A 5 -1.26 17.23 -18.62
C LEU A 5 -2.14 16.36 -17.70
N GLY A 6 -3.31 15.91 -18.17
CA GLY A 6 -4.17 14.99 -17.43
C GLY A 6 -3.50 13.64 -17.19
N LEU A 7 -2.82 13.11 -18.21
CA LEU A 7 -2.06 11.86 -18.10
C LEU A 7 -0.83 11.99 -17.18
N VAL A 8 -0.13 13.12 -17.19
CA VAL A 8 0.96 13.40 -16.23
C VAL A 8 0.44 13.25 -14.79
N LYS A 9 -0.71 13.84 -14.47
CA LYS A 9 -1.28 13.79 -13.11
C LYS A 9 -1.60 12.37 -12.67
N ALA A 10 -2.27 11.60 -13.52
CA ALA A 10 -2.53 10.18 -13.25
C ALA A 10 -1.22 9.38 -13.09
N GLN A 11 -0.21 9.68 -13.90
CA GLN A 11 1.10 9.04 -13.85
C GLN A 11 1.84 9.34 -12.54
N MET A 12 1.77 10.58 -12.02
CA MET A 12 2.44 10.95 -10.76
C MET A 12 1.95 10.10 -9.59
N VAL A 13 0.63 9.89 -9.49
CA VAL A 13 0.02 9.08 -8.42
C VAL A 13 0.33 7.59 -8.62
N LYS A 14 0.29 7.12 -9.87
CA LYS A 14 0.64 5.73 -10.23
C LYS A 14 2.12 5.40 -9.99
N ASN A 15 3.02 6.37 -10.20
CA ASN A 15 4.46 6.17 -10.08
C ASN A 15 4.97 6.19 -8.63
N THR A 16 4.09 6.33 -7.64
CA THR A 16 4.48 6.37 -6.22
C THR A 16 5.10 5.08 -5.69
N VAL A 17 5.06 4.00 -6.47
CA VAL A 17 5.74 2.73 -6.17
C VAL A 17 7.09 2.57 -6.88
N ILE A 18 7.45 3.44 -7.82
CA ILE A 18 8.63 3.29 -8.69
C ILE A 18 9.64 4.45 -8.57
N VAL A 19 10.73 4.37 -9.34
CA VAL A 19 11.85 5.34 -9.35
C VAL A 19 12.31 5.67 -10.77
N PRO A 20 12.63 6.94 -11.09
CA PRO A 20 12.29 8.19 -10.41
C PRO A 20 10.87 8.66 -10.83
N VAL A 21 10.55 9.92 -10.54
CA VAL A 21 9.23 10.53 -10.74
C VAL A 21 8.71 10.45 -12.19
N GLY A 22 7.39 10.44 -12.34
CA GLY A 22 6.73 10.27 -13.64
C GLY A 22 6.55 11.54 -14.47
N ALA A 23 6.76 11.41 -15.77
CA ALA A 23 6.40 12.41 -16.78
C ALA A 23 5.46 11.82 -17.85
N LYS A 24 4.96 12.67 -18.75
CA LYS A 24 4.21 12.22 -19.93
C LYS A 24 4.59 13.04 -21.16
N GLY A 25 4.93 12.33 -22.24
CA GLY A 25 5.15 12.89 -23.56
C GLY A 25 4.04 12.49 -24.53
N GLY A 26 3.94 13.21 -25.65
CA GLY A 26 3.03 12.84 -26.73
C GLY A 26 3.30 13.64 -27.99
N PHE A 27 3.12 13.00 -29.15
CA PHE A 27 3.28 13.63 -30.46
C PHE A 27 1.99 13.53 -31.28
N ILE A 28 1.89 14.35 -32.33
CA ILE A 28 0.81 14.30 -33.30
C ILE A 28 1.37 14.25 -34.72
N VAL A 29 0.81 13.39 -35.56
CA VAL A 29 1.10 13.38 -36.99
C VAL A 29 0.30 14.52 -37.62
N LYS A 30 0.94 15.66 -37.87
CA LYS A 30 0.26 16.88 -38.35
C LYS A 30 -0.20 16.79 -39.82
N ARG A 31 0.50 15.97 -40.63
CA ARG A 31 0.26 15.82 -42.07
C ARG A 31 0.26 14.34 -42.44
N PRO A 32 -0.70 13.55 -41.95
CA PRO A 32 -0.76 12.14 -42.31
C PRO A 32 -0.95 12.01 -43.85
N PRO A 33 -0.35 10.99 -44.49
CA PRO A 33 -0.57 10.74 -45.90
C PRO A 33 -2.07 10.64 -46.21
N GLN A 34 -2.53 11.38 -47.22
CA GLN A 34 -3.94 11.37 -47.64
C GLN A 34 -4.24 10.11 -48.47
N ASP A 35 -5.41 9.51 -48.26
CA ASP A 35 -5.88 8.29 -48.95
C ASP A 35 -4.89 7.10 -48.90
N ALA A 36 -4.08 7.03 -47.84
CA ALA A 36 -3.10 5.98 -47.62
C ALA A 36 -3.71 4.73 -46.98
N ASP A 37 -3.11 3.59 -47.29
CA ASP A 37 -3.36 2.35 -46.57
C ASP A 37 -2.81 2.41 -45.13
N ARG A 38 -3.15 1.39 -44.35
CA ARG A 38 -2.74 1.29 -42.95
C ARG A 38 -1.22 1.27 -42.78
N ASP A 39 -0.51 0.69 -43.73
CA ASP A 39 0.95 0.50 -43.65
C ASP A 39 1.69 1.81 -43.89
N ALA A 40 1.25 2.61 -44.86
CA ALA A 40 1.77 3.97 -45.08
C ALA A 40 1.47 4.91 -43.90
N LEU A 41 0.29 4.80 -43.29
CA LEU A 41 -0.03 5.54 -42.05
C LEU A 41 0.86 5.13 -40.87
N LEU A 42 1.12 3.83 -40.72
CA LEU A 42 2.01 3.30 -39.68
C LEU A 42 3.45 3.75 -39.90
N ALA A 43 3.94 3.70 -41.15
CA ALA A 43 5.28 4.14 -41.51
C ALA A 43 5.50 5.63 -41.20
N GLU A 44 4.55 6.50 -41.54
CA GLU A 44 4.61 7.92 -41.17
C GLU A 44 4.61 8.10 -39.64
N GLY A 45 3.77 7.33 -38.93
CA GLY A 45 3.74 7.33 -37.47
C GLY A 45 5.09 6.96 -36.85
N ILE A 46 5.75 5.94 -37.40
CA ILE A 46 7.10 5.51 -37.00
C ILE A 46 8.14 6.60 -37.29
N ALA A 47 8.09 7.23 -38.47
CA ALA A 47 9.01 8.30 -38.84
C ALA A 47 8.86 9.53 -37.91
N CYS A 48 7.63 9.94 -37.64
CA CYS A 48 7.33 11.01 -36.68
C CYS A 48 7.76 10.66 -35.25
N TYR A 49 7.59 9.40 -34.83
CA TYR A 49 8.05 8.93 -33.51
C TYR A 49 9.57 8.97 -33.41
N ARG A 50 10.31 8.51 -34.43
CA ARG A 50 11.78 8.63 -34.46
C ARG A 50 12.22 10.09 -34.35
N LEU A 51 11.60 11.01 -35.10
CA LEU A 51 11.88 12.45 -35.00
C LEU A 51 11.60 12.99 -33.60
N PHE A 52 10.50 12.56 -32.97
CA PHE A 52 10.16 12.96 -31.61
C PHE A 52 11.22 12.49 -30.59
N ILE A 53 11.64 11.22 -30.65
CA ILE A 53 12.68 10.69 -29.75
C ILE A 53 14.04 11.37 -30.00
N ASN A 54 14.43 11.60 -31.25
CA ASN A 54 15.64 12.37 -31.56
C ASN A 54 15.57 13.76 -30.93
N GLY A 55 14.44 14.47 -31.10
CA GLY A 55 14.28 15.80 -30.51
C GLY A 55 14.26 15.83 -28.98
N LEU A 56 13.92 14.71 -28.31
CA LEU A 56 14.09 14.60 -26.86
C LEU A 56 15.58 14.45 -26.50
N LEU A 57 16.30 13.54 -27.16
CA LEU A 57 17.73 13.31 -26.88
C LEU A 57 18.60 14.51 -27.27
N ASP A 58 18.23 15.29 -28.29
CA ASP A 58 18.90 16.54 -28.68
C ASP A 58 18.92 17.60 -27.56
N ILE A 59 18.04 17.47 -26.55
CA ILE A 59 17.92 18.42 -25.44
C ILE A 59 18.20 17.82 -24.06
N THR A 60 18.53 16.53 -23.97
CA THR A 60 18.80 15.82 -22.72
C THR A 60 20.30 15.73 -22.48
N ASP A 61 20.75 15.90 -21.23
CA ASP A 61 22.15 15.64 -20.89
C ASP A 61 22.50 14.15 -21.14
N ASN A 62 23.72 13.86 -21.54
CA ASN A 62 24.21 12.48 -21.66
C ASN A 62 25.24 12.17 -20.57
N LEU A 63 25.60 10.90 -20.42
CA LEU A 63 26.66 10.45 -19.54
C LEU A 63 27.73 9.73 -20.37
N VAL A 64 28.95 10.28 -20.40
CA VAL A 64 30.07 9.70 -21.14
C VAL A 64 31.22 9.50 -20.16
N ASP A 65 31.68 8.25 -20.02
CA ASP A 65 32.74 7.87 -19.08
C ASP A 65 32.48 8.31 -17.62
N GLY A 66 31.20 8.35 -17.22
CA GLY A 66 30.77 8.76 -15.88
C GLY A 66 30.60 10.26 -15.69
N GLU A 67 30.93 11.08 -16.69
CA GLU A 67 30.81 12.54 -16.65
C GLU A 67 29.58 13.02 -17.42
N VAL A 68 28.89 14.03 -16.87
CA VAL A 68 27.71 14.61 -17.52
C VAL A 68 28.16 15.47 -18.71
N VAL A 69 27.60 15.18 -19.89
CA VAL A 69 27.87 15.91 -21.13
C VAL A 69 26.60 16.59 -21.60
N HIS A 70 26.66 17.90 -21.77
CA HIS A 70 25.50 18.71 -22.16
C HIS A 70 25.37 18.87 -23.68
N PRO A 71 24.15 18.96 -24.23
CA PRO A 71 23.95 19.29 -25.64
C PRO A 71 24.48 20.72 -25.95
N PRO A 72 25.27 20.90 -27.02
CA PRO A 72 26.04 22.14 -27.23
C PRO A 72 25.19 23.37 -27.59
N GLN A 73 23.94 23.18 -28.02
CA GLN A 73 23.04 24.26 -28.48
C GLN A 73 21.85 24.48 -27.54
N VAL A 74 21.91 23.95 -26.31
CA VAL A 74 20.83 24.04 -25.33
C VAL A 74 21.18 25.05 -24.25
N VAL A 75 20.27 26.00 -24.02
CA VAL A 75 20.34 26.90 -22.85
C VAL A 75 19.69 26.18 -21.69
N ARG A 76 20.50 25.84 -20.68
CA ARG A 76 20.08 25.05 -19.52
C ARG A 76 19.55 25.98 -18.42
N HIS A 77 18.32 25.73 -17.99
CA HIS A 77 17.72 26.39 -16.84
C HIS A 77 17.62 25.48 -15.61
N ASP A 78 17.70 24.17 -15.82
CA ASP A 78 17.59 23.13 -14.82
C ASP A 78 18.98 22.58 -14.42
N PRO A 79 19.10 21.84 -13.30
CA PRO A 79 20.31 21.08 -12.94
C PRO A 79 20.70 20.02 -13.98
N ASP A 80 21.83 19.36 -13.76
CA ASP A 80 22.26 18.20 -14.55
C ASP A 80 21.22 17.07 -14.46
N ASP A 81 20.67 16.67 -15.60
CA ASP A 81 19.68 15.59 -15.67
C ASP A 81 19.89 14.72 -16.91
N PRO A 82 20.80 13.72 -16.82
CA PRO A 82 21.02 12.79 -17.91
C PRO A 82 20.06 11.61 -17.88
N TYR A 83 19.10 11.55 -16.95
CA TYR A 83 18.20 10.40 -16.83
C TYR A 83 16.90 10.65 -17.58
N LEU A 84 16.70 9.96 -18.70
CA LEU A 84 15.46 10.00 -19.46
C LEU A 84 15.06 8.59 -19.88
N VAL A 85 13.87 8.16 -19.45
CA VAL A 85 13.28 6.87 -19.84
C VAL A 85 11.94 7.11 -20.50
N VAL A 86 11.70 6.40 -21.60
CA VAL A 86 10.41 6.42 -22.30
C VAL A 86 9.72 5.06 -22.18
N ALA A 87 8.41 5.07 -21.99
CA ALA A 87 7.60 3.86 -21.99
C ALA A 87 6.52 3.96 -23.06
N ALA A 88 6.10 2.81 -23.57
CA ALA A 88 5.06 2.76 -24.58
C ALA A 88 3.67 3.09 -24.01
N ASP A 89 2.82 3.70 -24.83
CA ASP A 89 1.42 3.99 -24.50
C ASP A 89 0.55 3.78 -25.76
N LYS A 90 -0.71 4.22 -25.72
CA LYS A 90 -1.66 4.15 -26.82
C LYS A 90 -1.05 4.74 -28.10
N GLY A 91 -0.93 3.87 -29.11
CA GLY A 91 -0.37 4.22 -30.43
C GLY A 91 1.13 3.96 -30.58
N THR A 92 1.84 3.63 -29.50
CA THR A 92 3.30 3.37 -29.50
C THR A 92 3.69 2.04 -28.86
N ALA A 93 2.72 1.17 -28.51
CA ALA A 93 2.91 -0.11 -27.82
C ALA A 93 4.02 -1.04 -28.37
N LYS A 94 4.41 -0.91 -29.65
CA LYS A 94 5.46 -1.73 -30.29
C LYS A 94 6.73 -0.94 -30.63
N PHE A 95 6.88 0.28 -30.11
CA PHE A 95 7.93 1.20 -30.53
C PHE A 95 9.12 1.27 -29.57
N SER A 96 9.16 0.48 -28.49
CA SER A 96 10.29 0.47 -27.55
C SER A 96 11.62 0.13 -28.23
N ASP A 97 11.66 -0.88 -29.11
CA ASP A 97 12.87 -1.21 -29.89
C ASP A 97 13.30 -0.04 -30.81
N ILE A 98 12.35 0.73 -31.33
CA ILE A 98 12.65 1.91 -32.14
C ILE A 98 13.30 2.98 -31.27
N ALA A 99 12.76 3.24 -30.08
CA ALA A 99 13.35 4.19 -29.14
C ALA A 99 14.76 3.75 -28.69
N ASN A 100 14.96 2.48 -28.35
CA ASN A 100 16.26 1.92 -27.99
C ASN A 100 17.26 2.03 -29.15
N SER A 101 16.83 1.77 -30.40
CA SER A 101 17.72 1.97 -31.56
C SER A 101 18.18 3.42 -31.73
N VAL A 102 17.29 4.39 -31.48
CA VAL A 102 17.63 5.81 -31.55
C VAL A 102 18.57 6.19 -30.39
N SER A 103 18.35 5.62 -29.19
CA SER A 103 19.24 5.80 -28.04
C SER A 103 20.67 5.34 -28.34
N ALA A 104 20.81 4.14 -28.92
CA ALA A 104 22.09 3.59 -29.35
C ALA A 104 22.75 4.44 -30.46
N GLU A 105 21.99 4.92 -31.46
CA GLU A 105 22.48 5.82 -32.50
C GLU A 105 23.05 7.14 -31.94
N HIS A 106 22.49 7.63 -30.82
CA HIS A 106 22.96 8.82 -30.10
C HIS A 106 24.14 8.54 -29.17
N GLY A 107 24.51 7.27 -28.94
CA GLY A 107 25.46 6.90 -27.90
C GLY A 107 24.97 7.32 -26.51
N PHE A 108 23.66 7.29 -26.28
CA PHE A 108 23.07 7.65 -25.01
C PHE A 108 23.32 6.55 -23.98
N TRP A 109 23.74 6.92 -22.77
CA TRP A 109 24.29 5.99 -21.78
C TRP A 109 23.33 4.89 -21.31
N MET A 110 22.02 5.11 -21.41
CA MET A 110 21.02 4.12 -21.02
C MET A 110 20.90 2.97 -22.02
N ASP A 111 21.35 3.16 -23.27
CA ASP A 111 21.28 2.17 -24.34
C ASP A 111 19.89 1.49 -24.41
N ASP A 112 19.79 0.15 -24.30
CA ASP A 112 18.52 -0.58 -24.35
C ASP A 112 17.67 -0.52 -23.05
N ALA A 113 18.13 0.23 -22.04
CA ALA A 113 17.36 0.63 -20.86
C ALA A 113 16.60 1.95 -21.08
N PHE A 114 16.86 2.68 -22.17
CA PHE A 114 16.17 3.93 -22.49
C PHE A 114 14.65 3.75 -22.64
N ALA A 115 14.22 2.62 -23.21
CA ALA A 115 12.82 2.24 -23.32
C ALA A 115 12.56 0.83 -22.79
N SER A 116 11.63 0.74 -21.83
CA SER A 116 11.17 -0.53 -21.25
C SER A 116 10.26 -1.31 -22.20
N GLY A 117 10.19 -2.64 -22.05
CA GLY A 117 9.32 -3.50 -22.84
C GLY A 117 9.74 -3.67 -24.30
N GLY A 118 11.04 -3.47 -24.59
CA GLY A 118 11.64 -3.86 -25.87
C GLY A 118 11.81 -5.36 -26.01
N SER A 119 12.38 -5.81 -27.13
CA SER A 119 12.65 -7.22 -27.48
C SER A 119 13.49 -7.98 -26.45
N ASN A 120 14.40 -7.28 -25.74
CA ASN A 120 15.20 -7.82 -24.64
C ASN A 120 14.60 -7.52 -23.25
N GLY A 121 13.41 -6.92 -23.18
CA GLY A 121 12.73 -6.56 -21.94
C GLY A 121 11.75 -7.62 -21.44
N TYR A 122 10.99 -7.28 -20.41
CA TYR A 122 9.92 -8.15 -19.91
C TYR A 122 8.66 -7.98 -20.75
N ASP A 123 8.12 -9.08 -21.29
CA ASP A 123 6.85 -9.05 -22.01
C ASP A 123 5.69 -8.95 -21.03
N HIS A 124 5.15 -7.75 -20.83
CA HIS A 124 4.03 -7.51 -19.93
C HIS A 124 2.78 -8.33 -20.28
N LYS A 125 2.53 -8.56 -21.58
CA LYS A 125 1.38 -9.35 -22.03
C LYS A 125 1.64 -10.84 -21.79
N GLY A 126 2.84 -11.30 -22.08
CA GLY A 126 3.29 -12.67 -21.81
C GLY A 126 3.27 -13.00 -20.30
N MET A 127 3.70 -12.06 -19.46
CA MET A 127 3.63 -12.18 -18.00
C MET A 127 2.22 -12.00 -17.43
N GLY A 128 1.33 -11.34 -18.18
CA GLY A 128 0.03 -10.88 -17.74
C GLY A 128 0.08 -9.94 -16.54
N ILE A 129 1.20 -9.24 -16.33
CA ILE A 129 1.56 -8.65 -15.04
C ILE A 129 0.60 -7.54 -14.59
N THR A 130 0.12 -6.72 -15.54
CA THR A 130 -0.88 -5.68 -15.26
C THR A 130 -2.20 -6.28 -14.78
N ALA A 131 -2.67 -7.35 -15.44
CA ALA A 131 -3.89 -8.03 -15.04
C ALA A 131 -3.71 -8.74 -13.70
N ARG A 132 -2.57 -9.41 -13.48
CA ARG A 132 -2.23 -10.06 -12.20
C ARG A 132 -2.19 -9.06 -11.05
N GLY A 133 -1.59 -7.88 -11.26
CA GLY A 133 -1.58 -6.79 -10.27
C GLY A 133 -2.97 -6.34 -9.87
N ALA A 134 -3.84 -6.07 -10.85
CA ALA A 134 -5.23 -5.67 -10.58
C ALA A 134 -6.02 -6.81 -9.93
N TRP A 135 -5.66 -8.05 -10.22
CA TRP A 135 -6.27 -9.23 -9.61
C TRP A 135 -5.90 -9.41 -8.14
N GLU A 136 -4.78 -8.84 -7.66
CA GLU A 136 -4.50 -8.80 -6.21
C GLU A 136 -5.58 -8.01 -5.45
N SER A 137 -6.06 -6.90 -6.03
CA SER A 137 -7.20 -6.15 -5.49
C SER A 137 -8.48 -6.98 -5.52
N VAL A 138 -8.76 -7.67 -6.64
CA VAL A 138 -9.92 -8.57 -6.77
C VAL A 138 -9.90 -9.65 -5.70
N LYS A 139 -8.78 -10.38 -5.55
CA LYS A 139 -8.62 -11.43 -4.51
C LYS A 139 -8.92 -10.88 -3.12
N ARG A 140 -8.44 -9.67 -2.80
CA ARG A 140 -8.66 -9.04 -1.50
C ARG A 140 -10.12 -8.64 -1.28
N HIS A 141 -10.79 -8.09 -2.28
CA HIS A 141 -12.22 -7.76 -2.20
C HIS A 141 -13.10 -9.01 -2.08
N PHE A 142 -12.77 -10.11 -2.75
CA PHE A 142 -13.47 -11.38 -2.55
C PHE A 142 -13.24 -11.93 -1.13
N ARG A 143 -12.01 -11.86 -0.62
CA ARG A 143 -11.69 -12.25 0.75
C ARG A 143 -12.45 -11.46 1.81
N SER A 144 -12.66 -10.15 1.60
CA SER A 144 -13.47 -9.33 2.50
C SER A 144 -14.95 -9.76 2.54
N LEU A 145 -15.41 -10.48 1.50
CA LEU A 145 -16.73 -11.10 1.43
C LEU A 145 -16.73 -12.55 1.96
N GLY A 146 -15.59 -13.07 2.44
CA GLY A 146 -15.45 -14.45 2.88
C GLY A 146 -15.50 -15.47 1.75
N ARG A 147 -15.14 -15.07 0.52
CA ARG A 147 -15.15 -15.93 -0.67
C ARG A 147 -13.78 -16.00 -1.32
N ASP A 148 -13.46 -17.15 -1.90
CA ASP A 148 -12.25 -17.33 -2.70
C ASP A 148 -12.54 -17.34 -4.20
N SER A 149 -12.15 -16.25 -4.88
CA SER A 149 -12.23 -16.13 -6.34
C SER A 149 -11.40 -17.17 -7.12
N GLN A 150 -10.52 -17.93 -6.45
CA GLN A 150 -9.66 -18.93 -7.06
C GLN A 150 -10.19 -20.36 -6.94
N SER A 151 -11.18 -20.61 -6.08
CA SER A 151 -11.76 -21.95 -5.86
C SER A 151 -13.28 -21.99 -5.90
N GLU A 152 -13.97 -20.84 -5.88
CA GLU A 152 -15.42 -20.74 -5.92
C GLU A 152 -15.93 -20.04 -7.18
N ASP A 153 -16.99 -20.57 -7.78
CA ASP A 153 -17.65 -19.96 -8.94
C ASP A 153 -18.25 -18.58 -8.61
N PHE A 154 -18.03 -17.62 -9.50
CA PHE A 154 -18.57 -16.26 -9.38
C PHE A 154 -18.91 -15.67 -10.75
N THR A 155 -19.93 -14.82 -10.77
CA THR A 155 -20.41 -14.15 -11.98
C THR A 155 -19.59 -12.91 -12.30
N CYS A 156 -19.31 -12.69 -13.58
CA CYS A 156 -18.51 -11.57 -14.05
C CYS A 156 -19.15 -10.90 -15.26
N VAL A 157 -19.06 -9.56 -15.31
CA VAL A 157 -19.16 -8.80 -16.56
C VAL A 157 -17.86 -8.04 -16.81
N GLY A 158 -17.55 -7.73 -18.06
CA GLY A 158 -16.36 -6.91 -18.30
C GLY A 158 -16.31 -6.14 -19.62
N VAL A 159 -15.36 -5.21 -19.66
CA VAL A 159 -15.07 -4.38 -20.84
C VAL A 159 -13.77 -4.88 -21.47
N GLY A 160 -13.86 -5.38 -22.70
CA GLY A 160 -12.73 -5.88 -23.48
C GLY A 160 -13.07 -7.15 -24.27
N ASP A 161 -12.03 -7.77 -24.82
CA ASP A 161 -12.09 -9.06 -25.49
C ASP A 161 -10.84 -9.90 -25.20
N MET A 162 -10.89 -11.19 -25.54
CA MET A 162 -9.80 -12.13 -25.27
C MET A 162 -8.51 -11.84 -26.05
N SER A 163 -8.50 -10.94 -27.03
CA SER A 163 -7.26 -10.54 -27.72
C SER A 163 -6.47 -9.47 -26.94
N GLY A 164 -7.17 -8.73 -26.07
CA GLY A 164 -6.61 -7.67 -25.24
C GLY A 164 -5.67 -8.21 -24.17
N ASP A 165 -4.60 -7.47 -23.88
CA ASP A 165 -3.64 -7.81 -22.83
C ASP A 165 -4.32 -7.93 -21.46
N VAL A 166 -4.89 -6.83 -20.97
CA VAL A 166 -5.48 -6.80 -19.62
C VAL A 166 -6.75 -7.65 -19.52
N PHE A 167 -7.66 -7.54 -20.48
CA PHE A 167 -8.91 -8.30 -20.45
C PHE A 167 -8.65 -9.81 -20.62
N GLY A 168 -7.88 -10.19 -21.63
CA GLY A 168 -7.59 -11.59 -21.93
C GLY A 168 -6.86 -12.27 -20.78
N ASN A 169 -5.77 -11.68 -20.28
CA ASN A 169 -5.07 -12.21 -19.11
C ASN A 169 -5.99 -12.27 -17.89
N GLY A 170 -6.73 -11.20 -17.57
CA GLY A 170 -7.64 -11.16 -16.42
C GLY A 170 -8.71 -12.25 -16.44
N MET A 171 -9.28 -12.54 -17.62
CA MET A 171 -10.27 -13.60 -17.78
C MET A 171 -9.69 -15.03 -17.68
N LEU A 172 -8.37 -15.20 -17.61
CA LEU A 172 -7.69 -16.48 -17.42
C LEU A 172 -7.10 -16.65 -16.00
N LEU A 173 -7.15 -15.63 -15.15
CA LEU A 173 -6.65 -15.66 -13.76
C LEU A 173 -7.54 -16.44 -12.80
N SER A 174 -8.70 -16.93 -13.24
CA SER A 174 -9.50 -17.88 -12.46
C SER A 174 -10.31 -18.80 -13.37
N ARG A 175 -10.26 -20.10 -13.07
CA ARG A 175 -11.08 -21.14 -13.72
C ARG A 175 -12.55 -21.07 -13.31
N HIS A 176 -12.87 -20.28 -12.29
CA HIS A 176 -14.19 -20.18 -11.67
C HIS A 176 -15.01 -18.98 -12.15
N ILE A 177 -14.48 -18.19 -13.09
CA ILE A 177 -15.20 -17.08 -13.69
C ILE A 177 -16.36 -17.61 -14.54
N ARG A 178 -17.58 -17.19 -14.19
CA ARG A 178 -18.79 -17.28 -15.02
C ARG A 178 -19.01 -15.95 -15.73
N LEU A 179 -18.46 -15.79 -16.93
CA LEU A 179 -18.54 -14.55 -17.71
C LEU A 179 -19.93 -14.37 -18.34
N VAL A 180 -20.80 -13.62 -17.65
CA VAL A 180 -22.20 -13.41 -18.05
C VAL A 180 -22.31 -12.50 -19.27
N ALA A 181 -21.49 -11.45 -19.33
CA ALA A 181 -21.46 -10.55 -20.47
C ALA A 181 -20.11 -9.85 -20.61
N ALA A 182 -19.74 -9.55 -21.84
CA ALA A 182 -18.58 -8.70 -22.12
C ALA A 182 -18.81 -7.90 -23.40
N PHE A 183 -18.07 -6.81 -23.57
CA PHE A 183 -18.16 -6.04 -24.81
C PHE A 183 -16.85 -5.35 -25.17
N ASP A 184 -16.62 -5.18 -26.46
CA ASP A 184 -15.52 -4.39 -27.01
C ASP A 184 -16.07 -3.31 -27.96
N HIS A 185 -15.19 -2.78 -28.82
CA HIS A 185 -15.58 -1.80 -29.83
C HIS A 185 -16.41 -2.42 -30.98
N ARG A 186 -16.48 -3.75 -31.10
CA ARG A 186 -17.08 -4.47 -32.23
C ARG A 186 -18.37 -5.19 -31.84
N HIS A 187 -18.38 -5.86 -30.69
CA HIS A 187 -19.38 -6.84 -30.31
C HIS A 187 -19.82 -6.72 -28.84
N LEU A 188 -21.01 -7.25 -28.58
CA LEU A 188 -21.54 -7.59 -27.27
C LEU A 188 -21.60 -9.12 -27.19
N PHE A 189 -20.97 -9.70 -26.18
CA PHE A 189 -21.05 -11.11 -25.83
C PHE A 189 -21.97 -11.25 -24.61
N ILE A 190 -22.95 -12.16 -24.66
CA ILE A 190 -23.82 -12.48 -23.53
C ILE A 190 -24.00 -13.99 -23.43
N ASP A 191 -23.68 -14.54 -22.26
CA ASP A 191 -23.93 -15.92 -21.87
C ASP A 191 -24.76 -15.92 -20.56
N PRO A 192 -26.08 -16.15 -20.60
CA PRO A 192 -26.95 -16.04 -19.43
C PRO A 192 -26.59 -16.93 -18.23
N THR A 193 -26.14 -18.16 -18.48
CA THR A 193 -25.73 -19.14 -17.45
C THR A 193 -24.45 -19.88 -17.90
N PRO A 194 -23.28 -19.21 -17.86
CA PRO A 194 -22.04 -19.79 -18.36
C PRO A 194 -21.55 -20.92 -17.45
N ASP A 195 -21.04 -21.99 -18.06
CA ASP A 195 -20.32 -23.07 -17.36
C ASP A 195 -18.86 -22.67 -17.18
N ALA A 196 -18.42 -22.44 -15.94
CA ALA A 196 -17.09 -21.91 -15.66
C ALA A 196 -15.97 -22.76 -16.27
N THR A 197 -16.07 -24.09 -16.14
CA THR A 197 -15.03 -25.02 -16.61
C THR A 197 -14.97 -25.07 -18.14
N ARG A 198 -16.12 -25.24 -18.80
CA ARG A 198 -16.18 -25.35 -20.27
C ARG A 198 -15.82 -24.04 -20.95
N THR A 199 -16.32 -22.92 -20.43
CA THR A 199 -16.07 -21.59 -21.02
C THR A 199 -14.67 -21.06 -20.70
N TYR A 200 -13.99 -21.56 -19.66
CA TYR A 200 -12.57 -21.27 -19.44
C TYR A 200 -11.70 -21.79 -20.61
N ALA A 201 -11.89 -23.05 -21.00
CA ALA A 201 -11.13 -23.65 -22.10
C ALA A 201 -11.34 -22.88 -23.42
N GLU A 202 -12.55 -22.37 -23.66
CA GLU A 202 -12.83 -21.55 -24.84
C GLU A 202 -12.18 -20.16 -24.78
N ARG A 203 -12.19 -19.51 -23.62
CA ARG A 203 -11.47 -18.25 -23.41
C ARG A 203 -9.97 -18.44 -23.64
N GLU A 204 -9.39 -19.52 -23.13
CA GLU A 204 -7.99 -19.87 -23.35
C GLU A 204 -7.67 -20.08 -24.83
N ARG A 205 -8.53 -20.81 -25.56
CA ARG A 205 -8.42 -20.97 -27.02
C ARG A 205 -8.44 -19.63 -27.74
N LEU A 206 -9.38 -18.75 -27.42
CA LEU A 206 -9.51 -17.42 -28.04
C LEU A 206 -8.31 -16.52 -27.74
N PHE A 207 -7.75 -16.60 -26.53
CA PHE A 207 -6.55 -15.85 -26.15
C PHE A 207 -5.31 -16.28 -26.93
N ALA A 208 -5.19 -17.59 -27.20
CA ALA A 208 -4.07 -18.17 -27.95
C ALA A 208 -4.10 -17.89 -29.47
N LEU A 209 -5.22 -17.41 -30.01
CA LEU A 209 -5.32 -17.07 -31.44
C LEU A 209 -4.45 -15.84 -31.77
N PRO A 210 -3.76 -15.82 -32.93
CA PRO A 210 -2.98 -14.65 -33.36
C PRO A 210 -3.81 -13.37 -33.48
N ARG A 211 -5.10 -13.53 -33.81
CA ARG A 211 -6.13 -12.48 -33.80
C ARG A 211 -7.44 -13.13 -33.38
N SER A 212 -8.18 -12.50 -32.49
CA SER A 212 -9.50 -12.95 -32.07
C SER A 212 -10.45 -11.79 -31.79
N SER A 213 -11.73 -12.14 -31.72
CA SER A 213 -12.86 -11.31 -31.38
C SER A 213 -13.93 -12.17 -30.72
N TRP A 214 -14.94 -11.54 -30.14
CA TRP A 214 -16.10 -12.29 -29.64
C TRP A 214 -16.82 -13.10 -30.72
N ASP A 215 -16.72 -12.73 -32.00
CA ASP A 215 -17.36 -13.50 -33.09
C ASP A 215 -16.66 -14.84 -33.38
N ASP A 216 -15.41 -14.98 -32.95
CA ASP A 216 -14.65 -16.23 -33.03
C ASP A 216 -15.02 -17.22 -31.92
N TYR A 217 -15.83 -16.81 -30.94
CA TYR A 217 -16.29 -17.64 -29.81
C TYR A 217 -17.18 -18.79 -30.31
N ASP A 218 -16.92 -20.00 -29.84
CA ASP A 218 -17.76 -21.16 -30.16
C ASP A 218 -19.16 -20.99 -29.57
N ARG A 219 -20.10 -20.60 -30.44
CA ARG A 219 -21.50 -20.34 -30.09
C ARG A 219 -22.22 -21.56 -29.51
N SER A 220 -21.71 -22.78 -29.72
CA SER A 220 -22.26 -24.00 -29.12
C SER A 220 -22.01 -24.11 -27.61
N LEU A 221 -21.05 -23.34 -27.08
CA LEU A 221 -20.73 -23.26 -25.67
C LEU A 221 -21.52 -22.17 -24.93
N ILE A 222 -22.16 -21.26 -25.67
CA ILE A 222 -23.01 -20.21 -25.09
C ILE A 222 -24.32 -20.85 -24.60
N SER A 223 -24.72 -20.54 -23.36
CA SER A 223 -25.96 -21.08 -22.82
C SER A 223 -27.20 -20.58 -23.56
N LYS A 224 -28.32 -21.28 -23.32
CA LYS A 224 -29.58 -21.01 -24.00
C LYS A 224 -29.97 -19.54 -23.84
N GLY A 225 -30.33 -18.93 -24.97
CA GLY A 225 -30.80 -17.55 -25.02
C GLY A 225 -29.67 -16.51 -25.09
N GLY A 226 -28.40 -16.91 -24.98
CA GLY A 226 -27.24 -16.05 -25.18
C GLY A 226 -26.84 -15.83 -26.64
N GLY A 227 -25.78 -15.07 -26.86
CA GLY A 227 -25.18 -14.89 -28.18
C GLY A 227 -24.10 -13.81 -28.25
N VAL A 228 -23.58 -13.64 -29.46
CA VAL A 228 -22.66 -12.56 -29.84
C VAL A 228 -23.34 -11.67 -30.86
N PHE A 229 -23.39 -10.37 -30.57
CA PHE A 229 -24.12 -9.36 -31.32
C PHE A 229 -23.19 -8.24 -31.79
N PRO A 230 -23.30 -7.77 -33.04
CA PRO A 230 -22.51 -6.65 -33.50
C PRO A 230 -23.02 -5.34 -32.89
N ARG A 231 -22.10 -4.48 -32.46
CA ARG A 231 -22.42 -3.15 -31.92
C ARG A 231 -23.08 -2.23 -32.96
N SER A 232 -22.93 -2.55 -34.25
CA SER A 232 -23.59 -1.86 -35.36
C SER A 232 -25.04 -2.29 -35.61
N ALA A 233 -25.57 -3.25 -34.85
CA ALA A 233 -26.97 -3.65 -34.95
C ALA A 233 -27.91 -2.47 -34.63
N LYS A 234 -29.08 -2.43 -35.29
CA LYS A 234 -30.10 -1.41 -34.97
C LYS A 234 -30.83 -1.71 -33.66
N SER A 235 -31.06 -2.99 -33.39
CA SER A 235 -31.77 -3.51 -32.23
C SER A 235 -31.31 -4.95 -31.98
N ILE A 236 -31.32 -5.38 -30.73
CA ILE A 236 -31.01 -6.74 -30.28
C ILE A 236 -32.26 -7.25 -29.55
N ALA A 237 -32.82 -8.36 -30.03
CA ALA A 237 -33.93 -9.04 -29.35
C ALA A 237 -33.42 -9.67 -28.06
N LEU A 238 -34.13 -9.45 -26.96
CA LEU A 238 -33.78 -9.99 -25.66
C LEU A 238 -34.55 -11.27 -25.38
N THR A 239 -33.83 -12.27 -24.90
CA THR A 239 -34.44 -13.53 -24.46
C THR A 239 -34.79 -13.45 -22.98
N PRO A 240 -35.77 -14.25 -22.49
CA PRO A 240 -36.05 -14.34 -21.06
C PRO A 240 -34.81 -14.67 -20.22
N GLU A 241 -33.92 -15.50 -20.75
CA GLU A 241 -32.66 -15.86 -20.11
C GLU A 241 -31.73 -14.63 -19.96
N MET A 242 -31.59 -13.79 -21.00
CA MET A 242 -30.81 -12.54 -20.93
C MET A 242 -31.40 -11.53 -19.96
N ILE A 243 -32.72 -11.33 -19.98
CA ILE A 243 -33.44 -10.41 -19.09
C ILE A 243 -33.13 -10.76 -17.63
N LYS A 244 -33.22 -12.05 -17.29
CA LYS A 244 -32.91 -12.54 -15.95
C LYS A 244 -31.43 -12.35 -15.58
N ALA A 245 -30.51 -12.72 -16.48
CA ALA A 245 -29.07 -12.66 -16.21
C ALA A 245 -28.56 -11.22 -16.00
N LEU A 246 -29.11 -10.26 -16.76
CA LEU A 246 -28.76 -8.84 -16.64
C LEU A 246 -29.63 -8.09 -15.62
N GLY A 247 -30.63 -8.76 -15.02
CA GLY A 247 -31.54 -8.18 -14.04
C GLY A 247 -32.36 -7.01 -14.60
N LEU A 248 -32.95 -7.19 -15.77
CA LEU A 248 -33.82 -6.23 -16.45
C LEU A 248 -35.28 -6.43 -16.06
N ASP A 249 -36.11 -5.44 -16.34
CA ASP A 249 -37.55 -5.53 -16.08
C ASP A 249 -38.22 -6.60 -16.97
N ASP A 250 -39.22 -7.27 -16.41
CA ASP A 250 -40.02 -8.25 -17.13
C ASP A 250 -40.73 -7.59 -18.33
N GLY A 251 -40.71 -8.25 -19.49
CA GLY A 251 -41.41 -7.80 -20.70
C GLY A 251 -40.59 -6.90 -21.63
N VAL A 252 -39.32 -6.61 -21.35
CA VAL A 252 -38.45 -5.94 -22.32
C VAL A 252 -38.08 -6.91 -23.45
N GLU A 253 -38.62 -6.69 -24.64
CA GLU A 253 -38.42 -7.60 -25.78
C GLU A 253 -37.18 -7.29 -26.63
N GLN A 254 -36.70 -6.04 -26.62
CA GLN A 254 -35.56 -5.60 -27.43
C GLN A 254 -34.89 -4.35 -26.86
N MET A 255 -33.60 -4.17 -27.15
CA MET A 255 -32.81 -2.98 -26.81
C MET A 255 -31.89 -2.60 -27.97
N THR A 256 -31.57 -1.31 -28.09
CA THR A 256 -30.43 -0.88 -28.92
C THR A 256 -29.11 -1.36 -28.29
N PRO A 257 -28.02 -1.49 -29.07
CA PRO A 257 -26.73 -1.88 -28.50
C PRO A 257 -26.25 -0.97 -27.36
N ASN A 258 -26.47 0.35 -27.46
CA ASN A 258 -26.05 1.27 -26.40
C ASN A 258 -26.85 1.07 -25.09
N GLU A 259 -28.17 0.86 -25.19
CA GLU A 259 -28.99 0.54 -24.01
C GLU A 259 -28.56 -0.77 -23.36
N LEU A 260 -28.24 -1.79 -24.17
CA LEU A 260 -27.78 -3.08 -23.68
C LEU A 260 -26.38 -2.98 -23.04
N LEU A 261 -25.47 -2.17 -23.57
CA LEU A 261 -24.18 -1.88 -22.94
C LEU A 261 -24.36 -1.22 -21.56
N SER A 262 -25.23 -0.21 -21.45
CA SER A 262 -25.58 0.39 -20.16
C SER A 262 -26.20 -0.62 -19.19
N ALA A 263 -26.98 -1.57 -19.71
CA ALA A 263 -27.58 -2.63 -18.92
C ALA A 263 -26.54 -3.65 -18.40
N ILE A 264 -25.54 -4.02 -19.23
CA ILE A 264 -24.42 -4.87 -18.84
C ILE A 264 -23.63 -4.24 -17.69
N LEU A 265 -23.33 -2.94 -17.75
CA LEU A 265 -22.65 -2.22 -16.67
C LEU A 265 -23.43 -2.22 -15.35
N ARG A 266 -24.76 -2.36 -15.42
CA ARG A 266 -25.67 -2.43 -14.28
C ARG A 266 -26.04 -3.86 -13.91
N ALA A 267 -25.41 -4.88 -14.49
CA ALA A 267 -25.77 -6.27 -14.21
C ALA A 267 -25.50 -6.63 -12.72
N PRO A 268 -26.37 -7.42 -12.08
CA PRO A 268 -26.20 -7.82 -10.68
C PRO A 268 -25.24 -9.02 -10.58
N VAL A 269 -23.95 -8.77 -10.79
CA VAL A 269 -22.90 -9.81 -10.79
C VAL A 269 -21.94 -9.67 -9.61
N ASP A 270 -21.05 -10.65 -9.42
CA ASP A 270 -20.04 -10.58 -8.36
C ASP A 270 -18.91 -9.61 -8.76
N LEU A 271 -18.40 -9.71 -9.99
CA LEU A 271 -17.25 -8.91 -10.47
C LEU A 271 -17.61 -8.09 -11.72
N PHE A 272 -17.31 -6.79 -11.68
CA PHE A 272 -17.13 -5.97 -12.88
C PHE A 272 -15.63 -5.82 -13.17
N TRP A 273 -15.16 -6.39 -14.29
CA TRP A 273 -13.78 -6.30 -14.73
C TRP A 273 -13.61 -5.28 -15.87
N ASN A 274 -12.91 -4.19 -15.61
CA ASN A 274 -12.53 -3.25 -16.65
C ASN A 274 -11.14 -3.57 -17.19
N GLY A 275 -11.07 -4.27 -18.33
CA GLY A 275 -9.83 -4.53 -19.09
C GLY A 275 -9.72 -3.70 -20.36
N GLY A 276 -10.59 -2.70 -20.54
CA GLY A 276 -10.74 -1.92 -21.76
C GLY A 276 -10.26 -0.47 -21.63
N ILE A 277 -10.60 0.35 -22.63
CA ILE A 277 -10.26 1.78 -22.67
C ILE A 277 -11.56 2.58 -22.76
N GLY A 278 -11.77 3.49 -21.80
CA GLY A 278 -12.90 4.40 -21.77
C GLY A 278 -13.42 4.61 -20.36
N THR A 279 -14.20 5.66 -20.16
CA THR A 279 -14.81 5.98 -18.87
C THR A 279 -16.30 5.65 -18.91
N TYR A 280 -16.66 4.54 -18.27
CA TYR A 280 -17.98 3.91 -18.28
C TYR A 280 -18.85 4.27 -17.07
N VAL A 281 -18.24 4.79 -16.00
CA VAL A 281 -18.95 5.15 -14.77
C VAL A 281 -18.58 6.57 -14.33
N LYS A 282 -19.59 7.34 -13.94
CA LYS A 282 -19.44 8.68 -13.32
C LYS A 282 -20.28 8.79 -12.05
N ALA A 283 -20.23 9.89 -11.32
CA ALA A 283 -21.22 10.20 -10.29
C ALA A 283 -22.49 10.83 -10.87
N VAL A 284 -23.59 10.79 -10.12
CA VAL A 284 -24.87 11.39 -10.53
C VAL A 284 -24.76 12.90 -10.75
N ASP A 285 -23.87 13.55 -10.00
CA ASP A 285 -23.62 14.98 -9.99
C ASP A 285 -22.49 15.41 -10.95
N GLU A 286 -22.07 14.51 -11.84
CA GLU A 286 -21.24 14.79 -13.01
C GLU A 286 -22.10 14.75 -14.28
N THR A 287 -21.87 15.69 -15.20
CA THR A 287 -22.46 15.61 -16.54
C THR A 287 -21.59 14.74 -17.44
N HIS A 288 -22.17 14.14 -18.48
CA HIS A 288 -21.39 13.39 -19.47
C HIS A 288 -20.33 14.24 -20.18
N GLY A 289 -20.57 15.56 -20.31
CA GLY A 289 -19.63 16.50 -20.93
C GLY A 289 -18.37 16.73 -20.09
N GLU A 290 -18.48 16.72 -18.76
CA GLU A 290 -17.36 16.92 -17.82
C GLU A 290 -16.37 15.75 -17.84
N VAL A 291 -16.84 14.53 -18.12
CA VAL A 291 -16.00 13.31 -18.12
C VAL A 291 -14.92 13.33 -19.22
N GLY A 292 -15.13 14.07 -20.31
CA GLY A 292 -14.14 14.18 -21.39
C GLY A 292 -14.08 13.01 -22.38
N ASP A 293 -14.80 11.91 -22.12
CA ASP A 293 -14.91 10.75 -23.03
C ASP A 293 -16.26 10.73 -23.77
N ARG A 294 -16.33 11.43 -24.90
CA ARG A 294 -17.58 11.55 -25.67
C ARG A 294 -18.05 10.24 -26.28
N ALA A 295 -17.14 9.32 -26.58
CA ALA A 295 -17.47 8.07 -27.27
C ALA A 295 -18.37 7.17 -26.41
N ASN A 296 -18.23 7.26 -25.08
CA ASN A 296 -18.98 6.46 -24.13
C ASN A 296 -20.16 7.21 -23.48
N ASN A 297 -20.50 8.42 -23.92
CA ASN A 297 -21.60 9.20 -23.33
C ASN A 297 -22.95 8.45 -23.33
N LEU A 298 -23.26 7.73 -24.41
CA LEU A 298 -24.54 7.02 -24.57
C LEU A 298 -24.63 5.72 -23.76
N ILE A 299 -23.51 5.24 -23.21
CA ILE A 299 -23.43 3.97 -22.47
C ILE A 299 -23.06 4.15 -21.00
N ARG A 300 -22.58 5.33 -20.62
CA ARG A 300 -22.06 5.62 -19.28
C ARG A 300 -23.18 5.61 -18.24
N VAL A 301 -22.92 4.96 -17.12
CA VAL A 301 -23.84 4.86 -15.98
C VAL A 301 -23.30 5.63 -14.77
N ASN A 302 -24.13 5.79 -13.74
CA ASN A 302 -23.69 6.35 -12.47
C ASN A 302 -23.15 5.27 -11.53
N GLY A 303 -22.24 5.64 -10.62
CA GLY A 303 -21.67 4.72 -9.62
C GLY A 303 -22.72 4.11 -8.70
N SER A 304 -23.77 4.87 -8.41
CA SER A 304 -24.97 4.45 -7.66
C SER A 304 -25.86 3.44 -8.40
N GLU A 305 -25.68 3.28 -9.72
CA GLU A 305 -26.39 2.28 -10.51
C GLU A 305 -25.64 0.95 -10.61
N LEU A 306 -24.38 0.88 -10.15
CA LEU A 306 -23.62 -0.36 -10.15
C LEU A 306 -24.25 -1.35 -9.16
N ARG A 307 -24.57 -2.54 -9.66
CA ARG A 307 -25.10 -3.66 -8.86
C ARG A 307 -24.09 -4.77 -8.65
N CYS A 308 -22.86 -4.60 -9.13
CA CYS A 308 -21.77 -5.54 -8.88
C CYS A 308 -21.29 -5.48 -7.42
N ARG A 309 -20.71 -6.58 -6.91
CA ARG A 309 -20.10 -6.57 -5.56
C ARG A 309 -18.69 -5.99 -5.56
N VAL A 310 -17.90 -6.33 -6.58
CA VAL A 310 -16.49 -5.98 -6.71
C VAL A 310 -16.25 -5.33 -8.07
N VAL A 311 -15.39 -4.31 -8.12
CA VAL A 311 -14.82 -3.78 -9.38
C VAL A 311 -13.31 -4.01 -9.36
N GLY A 312 -12.76 -4.52 -10.46
CA GLY A 312 -11.32 -4.52 -10.72
C GLY A 312 -10.99 -3.67 -11.94
N GLU A 313 -10.16 -2.64 -11.77
CA GLU A 313 -9.75 -1.74 -12.86
C GLU A 313 -8.34 -2.08 -13.36
N GLY A 314 -8.26 -3.09 -14.23
CA GLY A 314 -7.02 -3.37 -14.94
C GLY A 314 -6.67 -2.31 -15.99
N GLY A 315 -7.68 -1.74 -16.66
CA GLY A 315 -7.53 -0.60 -17.57
C GLY A 315 -7.48 0.75 -16.85
N ASN A 316 -6.98 1.78 -17.53
CA ASN A 316 -6.96 3.14 -16.99
C ASN A 316 -8.30 3.86 -17.20
N LEU A 317 -8.70 4.66 -16.21
CA LEU A 317 -9.82 5.60 -16.23
C LEU A 317 -11.17 4.97 -16.62
N GLY A 318 -11.42 3.73 -16.16
CA GLY A 318 -12.71 3.05 -16.29
C GLY A 318 -13.87 3.83 -15.68
N MET A 319 -13.56 4.56 -14.62
CA MET A 319 -14.49 5.32 -13.81
C MET A 319 -13.90 6.71 -13.51
N THR A 320 -14.76 7.72 -13.37
CA THR A 320 -14.33 8.98 -12.74
C THR A 320 -14.08 8.75 -11.25
N GLN A 321 -13.26 9.60 -10.63
CA GLN A 321 -13.01 9.49 -9.19
C GLN A 321 -14.30 9.65 -8.37
N ARG A 322 -15.17 10.60 -8.73
CA ARG A 322 -16.47 10.78 -8.06
C ARG A 322 -17.37 9.55 -8.26
N GLY A 323 -17.37 8.95 -9.45
CA GLY A 323 -18.09 7.71 -9.73
C GLY A 323 -17.62 6.54 -8.87
N ARG A 324 -16.30 6.43 -8.62
CA ARG A 324 -15.76 5.43 -7.68
C ARG A 324 -16.23 5.66 -6.25
N ILE A 325 -16.18 6.91 -5.79
CA ILE A 325 -16.64 7.27 -4.44
C ILE A 325 -18.14 6.98 -4.29
N GLU A 326 -18.95 7.32 -5.29
CA GLU A 326 -20.38 7.03 -5.30
C GLU A 326 -20.66 5.51 -5.27
N ALA A 327 -19.94 4.72 -6.06
CA ALA A 327 -20.05 3.26 -6.04
C ALA A 327 -19.65 2.68 -4.66
N ALA A 328 -18.53 3.14 -4.09
CA ALA A 328 -18.07 2.71 -2.77
C ALA A 328 -19.07 3.05 -1.66
N MET A 329 -19.67 4.24 -1.70
CA MET A 329 -20.74 4.64 -0.76
C MET A 329 -22.00 3.79 -0.89
N ASN A 330 -22.22 3.15 -2.05
CA ASN A 330 -23.31 2.21 -2.29
C ASN A 330 -22.91 0.74 -2.03
N GLY A 331 -21.75 0.50 -1.42
CA GLY A 331 -21.32 -0.83 -0.97
C GLY A 331 -20.58 -1.66 -2.02
N VAL A 332 -20.17 -1.05 -3.14
CA VAL A 332 -19.28 -1.70 -4.10
C VAL A 332 -17.84 -1.68 -3.57
N LEU A 333 -17.14 -2.81 -3.63
CA LEU A 333 -15.75 -2.91 -3.22
C LEU A 333 -14.83 -2.60 -4.41
N LEU A 334 -14.08 -1.51 -4.31
CA LEU A 334 -13.16 -1.06 -5.35
C LEU A 334 -12.09 -0.10 -4.81
N ASN A 335 -10.94 -0.04 -5.48
CA ASN A 335 -9.95 1.02 -5.28
C ASN A 335 -9.97 1.99 -6.48
N THR A 336 -8.84 2.66 -6.72
CA THR A 336 -8.56 3.36 -7.98
C THR A 336 -7.70 2.51 -8.91
N ASP A 337 -7.83 2.74 -10.20
CA ASP A 337 -7.02 2.12 -11.26
C ASP A 337 -5.51 2.19 -11.02
N PHE A 338 -4.99 3.33 -10.55
CA PHE A 338 -3.56 3.49 -10.28
C PHE A 338 -3.05 2.65 -9.09
N ILE A 339 -3.94 2.11 -8.24
CA ILE A 339 -3.58 1.08 -7.26
C ILE A 339 -3.61 -0.29 -7.95
N ASP A 340 -4.73 -0.62 -8.60
CA ASP A 340 -4.99 -1.93 -9.19
C ASP A 340 -3.95 -2.26 -10.28
N ASN A 341 -3.74 -1.38 -11.26
CA ASN A 341 -2.91 -1.64 -12.44
C ASN A 341 -1.46 -1.14 -12.34
N SER A 342 -0.98 -0.87 -11.12
CA SER A 342 0.39 -0.40 -10.84
C SER A 342 1.48 -1.41 -11.18
N ALA A 343 1.17 -2.72 -11.20
CA ALA A 343 2.14 -3.78 -11.49
C ALA A 343 2.85 -3.61 -12.84
N GLY A 344 2.15 -3.09 -13.85
CA GLY A 344 2.75 -2.83 -15.16
C GLY A 344 3.88 -1.81 -15.07
N VAL A 345 3.67 -0.69 -14.35
CA VAL A 345 4.71 0.34 -14.27
C VAL A 345 5.89 -0.08 -13.38
N ASP A 346 5.62 -0.84 -12.32
CA ASP A 346 6.64 -1.41 -11.43
C ASP A 346 7.52 -2.45 -12.15
N THR A 347 6.93 -3.25 -13.04
CA THR A 347 7.71 -4.17 -13.89
C THR A 347 8.67 -3.40 -14.81
N SER A 348 8.22 -2.30 -15.40
CA SER A 348 9.07 -1.45 -16.26
C SER A 348 10.20 -0.78 -15.48
N ASP A 349 9.92 -0.28 -14.27
CA ASP A 349 10.92 0.29 -13.35
C ASP A 349 12.03 -0.72 -13.04
N ARG A 350 11.63 -1.94 -12.65
CA ARG A 350 12.57 -3.02 -12.36
C ARG A 350 13.35 -3.45 -13.59
N GLU A 351 12.72 -3.52 -14.76
CA GLU A 351 13.43 -3.81 -16.02
C GLU A 351 14.56 -2.80 -16.25
N VAL A 352 14.26 -1.51 -16.18
CA VAL A 352 15.21 -0.43 -16.43
C VAL A 352 16.36 -0.48 -15.42
N ASN A 353 16.05 -0.60 -14.13
CA ASN A 353 17.08 -0.64 -13.09
C ASN A 353 17.95 -1.90 -13.17
N ILE A 354 17.38 -3.05 -13.54
CA ILE A 354 18.17 -4.27 -13.79
C ILE A 354 19.08 -4.08 -15.00
N LYS A 355 18.60 -3.49 -16.09
CA LYS A 355 19.42 -3.22 -17.28
C LYS A 355 20.54 -2.24 -16.98
N ILE A 356 20.28 -1.16 -16.25
CA ILE A 356 21.34 -0.21 -15.82
C ILE A 356 22.41 -0.95 -15.01
N LEU A 357 22.01 -1.78 -14.05
CA LEU A 357 22.94 -2.57 -13.24
C LEU A 357 23.79 -3.53 -14.09
N LEU A 358 23.15 -4.28 -14.99
CA LEU A 358 23.85 -5.26 -15.83
C LEU A 358 24.71 -4.59 -16.91
N ASN A 359 24.32 -3.41 -17.41
CA ASN A 359 25.12 -2.65 -18.36
C ASN A 359 26.44 -2.17 -17.75
N ASP A 360 26.49 -1.85 -16.44
CA ASP A 360 27.78 -1.61 -15.75
C ASP A 360 28.67 -2.85 -15.81
N ALA A 361 28.12 -4.06 -15.61
CA ALA A 361 28.89 -5.31 -15.71
C ALA A 361 29.38 -5.58 -17.15
N VAL A 362 28.55 -5.27 -18.16
CA VAL A 362 28.94 -5.39 -19.58
C VAL A 362 30.04 -4.40 -19.95
N GLN A 363 29.92 -3.14 -19.55
CA GLN A 363 30.93 -2.11 -19.79
C GLN A 363 32.28 -2.42 -19.14
N ARG A 364 32.27 -3.21 -18.05
CA ARG A 364 33.47 -3.68 -17.35
C ARG A 364 34.04 -4.98 -17.92
N GLU A 365 33.45 -5.52 -18.99
CA GLU A 365 33.82 -6.81 -19.59
C GLU A 365 33.67 -8.01 -18.64
N GLU A 366 32.83 -7.87 -17.60
CA GLU A 366 32.55 -8.93 -16.61
C GLU A 366 31.38 -9.84 -17.04
N LEU A 367 30.58 -9.39 -18.01
CA LEU A 367 29.44 -10.08 -18.59
C LEU A 367 29.31 -9.71 -20.07
N ASP A 368 29.07 -10.68 -20.96
CA ASP A 368 28.75 -10.36 -22.37
C ASP A 368 27.25 -10.09 -22.55
N GLU A 369 26.88 -9.45 -23.66
CA GLU A 369 25.49 -9.05 -23.94
C GLU A 369 24.52 -10.23 -24.02
N ASP A 370 24.93 -11.36 -24.57
CA ASP A 370 24.09 -12.56 -24.71
C ASP A 370 23.81 -13.17 -23.33
N ALA A 371 24.83 -13.29 -22.49
CA ALA A 371 24.72 -13.74 -21.11
C ALA A 371 23.89 -12.77 -20.26
N ARG A 372 24.01 -11.45 -20.49
CA ARG A 372 23.17 -10.42 -19.88
C ARG A 372 21.69 -10.64 -20.18
N ASN A 373 21.36 -10.84 -21.45
CA ASN A 373 19.98 -11.03 -21.90
C ASN A 373 19.38 -12.34 -21.38
N GLN A 374 20.17 -13.42 -21.36
CA GLN A 374 19.76 -14.70 -20.78
C GLN A 374 19.49 -14.57 -19.27
N LEU A 375 20.35 -13.86 -18.54
CA LEU A 375 20.17 -13.61 -17.12
C LEU A 375 18.89 -12.79 -16.86
N LEU A 376 18.67 -11.70 -17.61
CA LEU A 376 17.46 -10.90 -17.51
C LEU A 376 16.19 -11.74 -17.71
N ALA A 377 16.14 -12.53 -18.78
CA ALA A 377 15.02 -13.42 -19.05
C ALA A 377 14.78 -14.44 -17.93
N SER A 378 15.85 -14.99 -17.34
CA SER A 378 15.75 -15.99 -16.26
C SER A 378 15.10 -15.47 -14.97
N MET A 379 15.07 -14.14 -14.76
CA MET A 379 14.53 -13.49 -13.56
C MET A 379 13.04 -13.10 -13.68
N THR A 380 12.39 -13.38 -14.82
CA THR A 380 11.01 -12.94 -15.13
C THR A 380 10.00 -13.27 -14.02
N ASP A 381 10.01 -14.51 -13.52
CA ASP A 381 9.04 -14.94 -12.50
C ASP A 381 9.29 -14.29 -11.13
N GLU A 382 10.56 -14.12 -10.75
CA GLU A 382 10.92 -13.46 -9.49
C GLU A 382 10.58 -11.97 -9.52
N VAL A 383 10.85 -11.27 -10.63
CA VAL A 383 10.40 -9.88 -10.83
C VAL A 383 8.88 -9.80 -10.72
N GLY A 384 8.16 -10.71 -11.35
CA GLY A 384 6.71 -10.80 -11.21
C GLY A 384 6.26 -10.96 -9.76
N ALA A 385 6.94 -11.79 -8.96
CA ALA A 385 6.61 -11.98 -7.55
C ALA A 385 6.89 -10.72 -6.69
N LEU A 386 8.00 -10.02 -6.94
CA LEU A 386 8.36 -8.78 -6.25
C LEU A 386 7.34 -7.68 -6.52
N VAL A 387 6.95 -7.50 -7.79
CA VAL A 387 5.92 -6.53 -8.21
C VAL A 387 4.57 -6.83 -7.57
N LEU A 388 4.12 -8.08 -7.62
CA LEU A 388 2.82 -8.46 -7.06
C LEU A 388 2.77 -8.31 -5.54
N MET A 389 3.91 -8.49 -4.86
CA MET A 389 4.02 -8.23 -3.43
C MET A 389 3.77 -6.74 -3.10
N ASP A 390 4.18 -5.82 -3.96
CA ASP A 390 3.90 -4.39 -3.78
C ASP A 390 2.42 -4.08 -4.01
N ASN A 391 1.77 -4.67 -5.03
CA ASN A 391 0.30 -4.59 -5.20
C ASN A 391 -0.47 -5.15 -4.00
N TYR A 392 -0.05 -6.31 -3.49
CA TYR A 392 -0.65 -6.94 -2.32
C TYR A 392 -0.57 -6.02 -1.08
N ARG A 393 0.61 -5.47 -0.80
CA ARG A 393 0.85 -4.60 0.35
C ARG A 393 0.09 -3.27 0.28
N GLN A 394 -0.01 -2.66 -0.90
CA GLN A 394 -0.80 -1.43 -1.06
C GLN A 394 -2.27 -1.66 -0.75
N ASN A 395 -2.83 -2.76 -1.26
CA ASN A 395 -4.20 -3.13 -0.98
C ASN A 395 -4.45 -3.43 0.51
N GLN A 396 -3.49 -4.07 1.18
CA GLN A 396 -3.54 -4.29 2.63
C GLN A 396 -3.48 -2.98 3.41
N ALA A 397 -2.61 -2.05 3.02
CA ALA A 397 -2.52 -0.72 3.63
C ALA A 397 -3.87 0.01 3.56
N ILE A 398 -4.55 -0.05 2.42
CA ILE A 398 -5.87 0.58 2.23
C ILE A 398 -6.93 -0.05 3.13
N SER A 399 -6.99 -1.38 3.26
CA SER A 399 -7.96 -2.03 4.17
C SER A 399 -7.69 -1.68 5.64
N VAL A 400 -6.42 -1.62 6.06
CA VAL A 400 -6.07 -1.15 7.43
C VAL A 400 -6.49 0.32 7.61
N MET A 401 -6.25 1.17 6.61
CA MET A 401 -6.65 2.58 6.64
C MET A 401 -8.17 2.78 6.67
N GLU A 402 -8.92 1.92 5.97
CA GLU A 402 -10.38 1.87 5.91
C GLU A 402 -10.98 1.47 7.26
N CYS A 403 -10.45 0.41 7.89
CA CYS A 403 -10.84 0.00 9.24
C CYS A 403 -10.64 1.14 10.26
N MET A 404 -9.54 1.89 10.13
CA MET A 404 -9.28 3.08 10.95
C MET A 404 -9.99 4.36 10.47
N SER A 405 -10.77 4.33 9.40
CA SER A 405 -11.17 5.57 8.73
C SER A 405 -12.13 6.41 9.56
N LEU A 406 -13.05 5.79 10.27
CA LEU A 406 -13.99 6.50 11.14
C LEU A 406 -13.28 7.08 12.37
N THR A 407 -12.54 6.25 13.10
CA THR A 407 -11.85 6.64 14.35
C THR A 407 -10.73 7.65 14.11
N ARG A 408 -10.14 7.68 12.92
CA ARG A 408 -9.07 8.62 12.53
C ARG A 408 -9.48 9.61 11.44
N LEU A 409 -10.78 9.89 11.29
CA LEU A 409 -11.27 10.82 10.27
C LEU A 409 -10.65 12.22 10.42
N GLY A 410 -10.53 12.71 11.65
CA GLY A 410 -9.91 14.01 11.94
C GLY A 410 -8.41 14.07 11.58
N SER A 411 -7.67 12.96 11.71
CA SER A 411 -6.27 12.89 11.27
C SER A 411 -6.14 12.96 9.75
N LYS A 412 -7.07 12.33 9.02
CA LYS A 412 -7.12 12.38 7.55
C LYS A 412 -7.49 13.78 7.05
N GLN A 413 -8.49 14.42 7.68
CA GLN A 413 -8.84 15.82 7.40
C GLN A 413 -7.67 16.77 7.67
N HIS A 414 -6.95 16.57 8.78
CA HIS A 414 -5.78 17.38 9.12
C HIS A 414 -4.64 17.22 8.11
N PHE A 415 -4.39 15.98 7.67
CA PHE A 415 -3.42 15.68 6.62
C PHE A 415 -3.74 16.45 5.33
N ILE A 416 -4.98 16.35 4.82
CA ILE A 416 -5.43 17.08 3.63
C ILE A 416 -5.20 18.58 3.77
N ARG A 417 -5.67 19.19 4.87
CA ARG A 417 -5.51 20.65 5.08
C ARG A 417 -4.06 21.09 5.15
N THR A 418 -3.19 20.25 5.70
CA THR A 418 -1.76 20.55 5.82
C THR A 418 -1.09 20.51 4.45
N LEU A 419 -1.44 19.55 3.61
CA LEU A 419 -0.91 19.48 2.25
C LEU A 419 -1.43 20.62 1.37
N GLU A 420 -2.71 20.98 1.52
CA GLU A 420 -3.29 22.15 0.84
C GLU A 420 -2.60 23.45 1.23
N SER A 421 -2.33 23.66 2.52
CA SER A 421 -1.67 24.90 3.00
C SER A 421 -0.21 25.01 2.54
N GLN A 422 0.41 23.89 2.19
CA GLN A 422 1.76 23.81 1.62
C GLN A 422 1.76 23.87 0.08
N GLY A 423 0.60 23.89 -0.57
CA GLY A 423 0.48 23.86 -2.03
C GLY A 423 0.83 22.50 -2.66
N LEU A 424 0.91 21.44 -1.85
CA LEU A 424 1.27 20.09 -2.30
C LEU A 424 0.05 19.28 -2.76
N LEU A 425 -1.16 19.68 -2.36
CA LEU A 425 -2.42 19.01 -2.69
C LEU A 425 -3.48 20.05 -3.06
N ASP A 426 -4.24 19.78 -4.12
CA ASP A 426 -5.49 20.47 -4.41
C ASP A 426 -6.65 19.50 -4.18
N ARG A 427 -7.37 19.65 -3.07
CA ARG A 427 -8.43 18.71 -2.70
C ARG A 427 -9.60 18.74 -3.68
N GLN A 428 -9.86 19.86 -4.36
CA GLN A 428 -10.95 19.95 -5.33
C GLN A 428 -10.60 19.16 -6.59
N LEU A 429 -9.34 19.25 -7.02
CA LEU A 429 -8.86 18.50 -8.18
C LEU A 429 -8.83 16.98 -7.94
N GLU A 430 -8.51 16.58 -6.72
CA GLU A 430 -8.49 15.17 -6.30
C GLU A 430 -9.85 14.65 -5.81
N TYR A 431 -10.89 15.49 -5.86
CA TYR A 431 -12.26 15.16 -5.42
C TYR A 431 -12.34 14.66 -3.96
N LEU A 432 -11.47 15.19 -3.10
CA LEU A 432 -11.45 14.90 -1.68
C LEU A 432 -12.46 15.78 -0.91
N PRO A 433 -12.97 15.34 0.26
CA PRO A 433 -14.04 16.07 0.94
C PRO A 433 -13.63 17.46 1.43
N SER A 434 -14.57 18.41 1.30
CA SER A 434 -14.52 19.70 2.00
C SER A 434 -14.72 19.54 3.51
N ASP A 435 -14.41 20.59 4.28
CA ASP A 435 -14.62 20.59 5.74
C ASP A 435 -16.09 20.39 6.15
N ALA A 436 -17.03 20.89 5.34
CA ALA A 436 -18.46 20.67 5.53
C ALA A 436 -18.82 19.19 5.32
N GLN A 437 -18.28 18.55 4.29
CA GLN A 437 -18.52 17.12 4.02
C GLN A 437 -17.85 16.24 5.09
N PHE A 438 -16.67 16.59 5.59
CA PHE A 438 -16.07 15.90 6.75
C PHE A 438 -16.98 15.96 7.99
N SER A 439 -17.59 17.13 8.24
CA SER A 439 -18.50 17.33 9.36
C SER A 439 -19.78 16.50 9.22
N ASP A 440 -20.39 16.48 8.02
CA ASP A 440 -21.56 15.63 7.71
C ASP A 440 -21.24 14.15 7.90
N ARG A 441 -20.11 13.68 7.35
CA ARG A 441 -19.67 12.28 7.50
C ARG A 441 -19.45 11.91 8.95
N LYS A 442 -18.81 12.77 9.74
CA LYS A 442 -18.61 12.55 11.18
C LYS A 442 -19.95 12.41 11.91
N ALA A 443 -20.93 13.28 11.61
CA ALA A 443 -22.26 13.23 12.21
C ALA A 443 -23.03 11.94 11.85
N ARG A 444 -22.77 11.39 10.66
CA ARG A 444 -23.38 10.15 10.15
C ARG A 444 -22.59 8.87 10.48
N GLY A 445 -21.45 8.98 11.17
CA GLY A 445 -20.60 7.83 11.47
C GLY A 445 -19.89 7.24 10.24
N LEU A 446 -19.63 8.04 9.22
CA LEU A 446 -19.01 7.62 7.96
C LEU A 446 -17.52 8.02 7.88
N GLY A 447 -16.71 7.12 7.31
CA GLY A 447 -15.29 7.35 7.01
C GLY A 447 -15.02 7.92 5.62
N LEU A 448 -13.75 7.88 5.21
CA LEU A 448 -13.35 7.97 3.81
C LEU A 448 -13.47 6.59 3.16
N THR A 449 -13.80 6.59 1.88
CA THR A 449 -13.89 5.39 1.04
C THR A 449 -12.52 4.97 0.54
N ARG A 450 -12.37 3.71 0.12
CA ARG A 450 -11.11 3.18 -0.44
C ARG A 450 -10.54 4.01 -1.60
N PRO A 451 -11.35 4.53 -2.56
CA PRO A 451 -10.83 5.42 -3.59
C PRO A 451 -10.21 6.72 -3.04
N GLU A 452 -10.79 7.30 -1.99
CA GLU A 452 -10.23 8.50 -1.32
C GLU A 452 -8.95 8.14 -0.54
N LEU A 453 -8.93 6.98 0.12
CA LEU A 453 -7.76 6.47 0.84
C LEU A 453 -6.60 6.15 -0.09
N SER A 454 -6.87 5.69 -1.30
CA SER A 454 -5.87 5.43 -2.35
C SER A 454 -5.12 6.70 -2.76
N ILE A 455 -5.84 7.83 -2.85
CA ILE A 455 -5.23 9.15 -3.09
C ILE A 455 -4.34 9.54 -1.90
N LEU A 456 -4.85 9.46 -0.67
CA LEU A 456 -4.06 9.83 0.51
C LEU A 456 -2.80 8.97 0.68
N LEU A 457 -2.88 7.67 0.37
CA LEU A 457 -1.74 6.76 0.39
C LEU A 457 -0.66 7.24 -0.59
N SER A 458 -1.06 7.57 -1.83
CA SER A 458 -0.14 7.99 -2.89
C SER A 458 0.51 9.34 -2.57
N TYR A 459 -0.27 10.34 -2.15
CA TYR A 459 0.29 11.64 -1.75
C TYR A 459 1.26 11.54 -0.57
N ALA A 460 0.99 10.65 0.39
CA ALA A 460 1.93 10.38 1.46
C ALA A 460 3.26 9.82 0.93
N LYS A 461 3.22 8.91 -0.05
CA LYS A 461 4.44 8.37 -0.68
C LYS A 461 5.22 9.45 -1.42
N ILE A 462 4.57 10.28 -2.24
CA ILE A 462 5.24 11.36 -2.99
C ILE A 462 6.05 12.24 -2.04
N ILE A 463 5.39 12.74 -0.99
CA ILE A 463 6.00 13.71 -0.08
C ILE A 463 7.10 13.07 0.77
N ILE A 464 6.87 11.86 1.26
CA ILE A 464 7.86 11.16 2.07
C ILE A 464 9.08 10.81 1.21
N TYR A 465 8.89 10.36 -0.02
CA TYR A 465 9.98 10.06 -0.95
C TYR A 465 10.90 11.27 -1.13
N ASP A 466 10.35 12.43 -1.50
CA ASP A 466 11.15 13.65 -1.71
C ASP A 466 11.93 14.03 -0.44
N GLN A 467 11.26 14.00 0.71
CA GLN A 467 11.87 14.32 2.01
C GLN A 467 12.97 13.34 2.43
N LEU A 468 12.85 12.06 2.09
CA LEU A 468 13.87 11.06 2.39
C LEU A 468 15.04 11.13 1.40
N LEU A 469 14.77 11.39 0.12
CA LEU A 469 15.80 11.54 -0.91
C LEU A 469 16.72 12.73 -0.62
N GLU A 470 16.16 13.85 -0.14
CA GLU A 470 16.88 15.05 0.28
C GLU A 470 17.60 14.92 1.64
N SER A 471 17.53 13.75 2.28
CA SER A 471 18.11 13.49 3.60
C SER A 471 19.35 12.58 3.55
N ASP A 472 19.81 12.13 4.72
CA ASP A 472 20.91 11.17 4.91
C ASP A 472 20.44 9.70 4.98
N VAL A 473 19.14 9.45 4.75
CA VAL A 473 18.55 8.11 4.74
C VAL A 473 19.15 7.20 3.65
N PRO A 474 19.36 7.67 2.41
CA PRO A 474 19.97 6.84 1.37
C PRO A 474 21.43 6.44 1.67
N GLU A 475 22.13 7.22 2.49
CA GLU A 475 23.52 6.97 2.90
C GLU A 475 23.63 6.15 4.20
N ASP A 476 22.52 5.87 4.88
CA ASP A 476 22.52 5.07 6.09
C ASP A 476 22.96 3.62 5.79
N PRO A 477 23.98 3.06 6.47
CA PRO A 477 24.48 1.72 6.18
C PRO A 477 23.45 0.61 6.34
N TYR A 478 22.51 0.75 7.29
CA TYR A 478 21.48 -0.26 7.52
C TYR A 478 20.42 -0.21 6.42
N LEU A 479 19.96 1.00 6.07
CA LEU A 479 18.94 1.21 5.03
C LEU A 479 19.49 0.97 3.63
N SER A 480 20.81 1.07 3.42
CA SER A 480 21.48 0.68 2.18
C SER A 480 21.23 -0.78 1.80
N ASN A 481 20.86 -1.65 2.76
CA ASN A 481 20.45 -3.03 2.46
C ASN A 481 19.12 -3.12 1.70
N GLU A 482 18.28 -2.07 1.74
CA GLU A 482 17.04 -2.04 0.95
C GLU A 482 17.33 -2.00 -0.56
N LEU A 483 18.50 -1.48 -0.97
CA LEU A 483 18.96 -1.53 -2.35
C LEU A 483 19.09 -2.97 -2.88
N LEU A 484 19.68 -3.86 -2.08
CA LEU A 484 19.81 -5.26 -2.48
C LEU A 484 18.45 -5.96 -2.48
N ARG A 485 17.59 -5.68 -1.49
CA ARG A 485 16.23 -6.26 -1.44
C ARG A 485 15.33 -5.82 -2.60
N TYR A 486 15.63 -4.70 -3.23
CA TYR A 486 14.95 -4.26 -4.44
C TYR A 486 15.20 -5.21 -5.61
N PHE A 487 16.42 -5.73 -5.77
CA PHE A 487 16.79 -6.58 -6.89
C PHE A 487 16.46 -8.08 -6.65
N PRO A 488 16.21 -8.85 -7.74
CA PRO A 488 16.07 -10.31 -7.70
C PRO A 488 17.31 -11.01 -7.13
N GLU A 489 17.12 -12.19 -6.53
CA GLU A 489 18.15 -13.00 -5.87
C GLU A 489 19.43 -13.19 -6.67
N PRO A 490 19.37 -13.54 -7.98
CA PRO A 490 20.59 -13.70 -8.77
C PRO A 490 21.48 -12.46 -8.81
N LEU A 491 20.89 -11.26 -8.77
CA LEU A 491 21.64 -9.99 -8.74
C LEU A 491 22.14 -9.66 -7.34
N ARG A 492 21.37 -10.00 -6.30
CA ARG A 492 21.79 -9.81 -4.90
C ARG A 492 23.06 -10.57 -4.59
N GLU A 493 23.16 -11.81 -5.05
CA GLU A 493 24.28 -12.69 -4.72
C GLU A 493 25.51 -12.40 -5.58
N ARG A 494 25.33 -12.16 -6.88
CA ARG A 494 26.43 -12.08 -7.86
C ARG A 494 26.86 -10.67 -8.21
N PHE A 495 25.94 -9.69 -8.11
CA PHE A 495 26.15 -8.33 -8.61
C PHE A 495 25.96 -7.26 -7.52
N ALA A 496 26.10 -7.62 -6.25
CA ALA A 496 25.95 -6.70 -5.12
C ALA A 496 26.82 -5.44 -5.23
N GLU A 497 28.05 -5.58 -5.73
CA GLU A 497 28.95 -4.43 -5.92
C GLU A 497 28.48 -3.47 -7.03
N HIS A 498 27.86 -4.00 -8.10
CA HIS A 498 27.26 -3.17 -9.16
C HIS A 498 26.05 -2.42 -8.62
N ALA A 499 25.23 -3.07 -7.81
CA ALA A 499 24.12 -2.41 -7.13
C ALA A 499 24.62 -1.21 -6.29
N GLN A 500 25.75 -1.35 -5.58
CA GLN A 500 26.31 -0.24 -4.79
C GLN A 500 26.79 0.96 -5.64
N ARG A 501 27.13 0.73 -6.91
CA ARG A 501 27.50 1.77 -7.89
C ARG A 501 26.33 2.26 -8.73
N HIS A 502 25.14 1.71 -8.54
CA HIS A 502 23.97 2.04 -9.34
C HIS A 502 23.68 3.54 -9.26
N ARG A 503 23.50 4.19 -10.42
CA ARG A 503 23.29 5.65 -10.50
C ARG A 503 22.08 6.09 -9.68
N LEU A 504 21.00 5.31 -9.72
CA LEU A 504 19.77 5.56 -8.97
C LEU A 504 19.76 4.91 -7.57
N LYS A 505 20.93 4.59 -7.00
CA LYS A 505 21.00 3.95 -5.68
C LYS A 505 20.20 4.73 -4.63
N ARG A 506 20.31 6.06 -4.63
CA ARG A 506 19.67 6.91 -3.63
C ARG A 506 18.15 6.86 -3.74
N GLU A 507 17.66 6.97 -4.96
CA GLU A 507 16.24 6.98 -5.31
C GLU A 507 15.61 5.60 -5.04
N ILE A 508 16.28 4.50 -5.39
CA ILE A 508 15.82 3.13 -5.07
C ILE A 508 15.69 2.95 -3.55
N ILE A 509 16.68 3.37 -2.77
CA ILE A 509 16.61 3.27 -1.29
C ILE A 509 15.48 4.13 -0.75
N ALA A 510 15.36 5.40 -1.20
CA ALA A 510 14.30 6.30 -0.75
C ALA A 510 12.89 5.74 -1.04
N THR A 511 12.68 5.16 -2.23
CA THR A 511 11.40 4.53 -2.60
C THR A 511 11.14 3.27 -1.78
N ALA A 512 12.14 2.40 -1.58
CA ALA A 512 11.98 1.18 -0.79
C ALA A 512 11.62 1.50 0.68
N VAL A 513 12.29 2.48 1.28
CA VAL A 513 12.00 2.94 2.66
C VAL A 513 10.63 3.59 2.75
N THR A 514 10.29 4.47 1.79
CA THR A 514 8.97 5.11 1.70
C THR A 514 7.85 4.07 1.62
N ASN A 515 7.96 3.10 0.72
CA ASN A 515 6.97 2.03 0.58
C ASN A 515 6.88 1.18 1.85
N SER A 516 8.01 0.85 2.48
CA SER A 516 8.00 0.08 3.75
C SER A 516 7.26 0.82 4.86
N ILE A 517 7.39 2.14 4.97
CA ILE A 517 6.71 2.94 5.99
C ILE A 517 5.22 3.07 5.64
N VAL A 518 4.92 3.55 4.43
CA VAL A 518 3.55 3.94 4.07
C VAL A 518 2.64 2.73 3.92
N ASN A 519 3.12 1.62 3.33
CA ASN A 519 2.31 0.41 3.18
C ASN A 519 2.01 -0.29 4.51
N ARG A 520 2.79 -0.04 5.57
CA ARG A 520 2.57 -0.66 6.90
C ARG A 520 1.93 0.29 7.90
N MET A 521 2.18 1.59 7.81
CA MET A 521 1.74 2.57 8.79
C MET A 521 0.64 3.53 8.28
N GLY A 522 0.38 3.56 6.97
CA GLY A 522 -0.64 4.39 6.33
C GLY A 522 -0.26 5.86 6.18
N SER A 523 -1.12 6.63 5.51
CA SER A 523 -0.81 7.96 4.99
C SER A 523 -0.48 9.03 6.05
N THR A 524 -1.04 8.92 7.25
CA THR A 524 -0.93 9.99 8.27
C THR A 524 0.20 9.76 9.29
N PHE A 525 0.90 8.62 9.21
CA PHE A 525 1.86 8.23 10.23
C PHE A 525 3.06 9.19 10.32
N MET A 526 3.74 9.45 9.20
CA MET A 526 4.94 10.30 9.16
C MET A 526 4.65 11.70 9.71
N MET A 527 3.67 12.40 9.11
CA MET A 527 3.25 13.72 9.55
C MET A 527 2.91 13.74 11.03
N ARG A 528 2.21 12.70 11.51
CA ARG A 528 1.84 12.65 12.92
C ARG A 528 3.06 12.55 13.83
N MET A 529 4.04 11.70 13.50
CA MET A 529 5.28 11.59 14.29
C MET A 529 6.06 12.91 14.31
N GLN A 530 6.16 13.60 13.17
CA GLN A 530 6.80 14.91 13.10
C GLN A 530 6.09 15.94 13.98
N GLU A 531 4.77 16.04 13.91
CA GLU A 531 4.00 17.01 14.72
C GLU A 531 4.03 16.71 16.22
N ASP A 532 4.12 15.43 16.56
CA ASP A 532 4.06 14.94 17.93
C ASP A 532 5.41 15.04 18.66
N THR A 533 6.52 15.15 17.92
CA THR A 533 7.90 15.11 18.46
C THR A 533 8.78 16.28 18.02
N GLY A 534 8.43 16.96 16.92
CA GLY A 534 9.26 18.00 16.31
C GLY A 534 10.36 17.47 15.39
N GLU A 535 10.48 16.15 15.24
CA GLU A 535 11.55 15.51 14.48
C GLU A 535 11.37 15.56 12.95
N LYS A 536 12.48 15.42 12.24
CA LYS A 536 12.51 15.39 10.77
C LYS A 536 12.11 14.01 10.22
N PRO A 537 11.59 13.92 8.97
CA PRO A 537 11.21 12.66 8.34
C PRO A 537 12.30 11.58 8.37
N ALA A 538 13.56 11.97 8.14
CA ALA A 538 14.72 11.07 8.21
C ALA A 538 14.87 10.41 9.60
N THR A 539 14.79 11.21 10.68
CA THR A 539 14.83 10.71 12.06
C THR A 539 13.67 9.75 12.34
N VAL A 540 12.46 10.07 11.86
CA VAL A 540 11.28 9.21 11.99
C VAL A 540 11.47 7.90 11.23
N ALA A 541 12.02 7.92 10.02
CA ALA A 541 12.29 6.71 9.24
C ALA A 541 13.31 5.79 9.94
N LYS A 542 14.37 6.36 10.53
CA LYS A 542 15.36 5.61 11.33
C LYS A 542 14.72 5.01 12.59
N ALA A 543 13.96 5.80 13.35
CA ALA A 543 13.23 5.31 14.54
C ALA A 543 12.23 4.20 14.21
N PHE A 544 11.45 4.35 13.13
CA PHE A 544 10.53 3.33 12.66
C PHE A 544 11.27 2.06 12.27
N THR A 545 12.40 2.18 11.57
CA THR A 545 13.21 1.03 11.18
C THR A 545 13.71 0.29 12.41
N ILE A 546 14.28 0.99 13.39
CA ILE A 546 14.72 0.39 14.66
C ILE A 546 13.56 -0.36 15.33
N ALA A 547 12.39 0.27 15.47
CA ALA A 547 11.22 -0.37 16.05
C ALA A 547 10.76 -1.62 15.27
N ARG A 548 10.79 -1.56 13.93
CA ARG A 548 10.45 -2.68 13.03
C ARG A 548 11.34 -3.89 13.26
N GLU A 549 12.65 -3.68 13.39
CA GLU A 549 13.63 -4.75 13.58
C GLU A 549 13.58 -5.32 15.01
N ILE A 550 13.47 -4.47 16.04
CA ILE A 550 13.44 -4.89 17.45
C ILE A 550 12.30 -5.86 17.75
N ILE A 551 11.14 -5.68 17.12
CA ILE A 551 9.98 -6.55 17.36
C ILE A 551 9.86 -7.73 16.38
N ASP A 552 10.77 -7.85 15.41
CA ASP A 552 10.67 -8.75 14.25
C ASP A 552 9.35 -8.56 13.48
N ALA A 553 9.02 -7.32 13.12
CA ALA A 553 7.75 -7.00 12.47
C ALA A 553 7.62 -7.67 11.09
N ARG A 554 8.74 -7.84 10.36
CA ARG A 554 8.74 -8.52 9.04
C ARG A 554 8.36 -9.99 9.17
N GLY A 555 8.87 -10.71 10.17
CA GLY A 555 8.48 -12.09 10.44
C GLY A 555 7.01 -12.22 10.81
N LEU A 556 6.51 -11.32 11.66
CA LEU A 556 5.09 -11.30 12.05
C LEU A 556 4.17 -11.02 10.85
N TRP A 557 4.50 -10.02 10.03
CA TRP A 557 3.72 -9.72 8.84
C TRP A 557 3.72 -10.87 7.84
N ALA A 558 4.87 -11.49 7.58
CA ALA A 558 4.93 -12.64 6.67
C ALA A 558 4.08 -13.82 7.16
N ALA A 559 4.06 -14.08 8.48
CA ALA A 559 3.22 -15.10 9.07
C ALA A 559 1.72 -14.78 8.95
N ILE A 560 1.32 -13.51 9.09
CA ILE A 560 -0.07 -13.07 8.90
C ILE A 560 -0.48 -13.13 7.42
N ASP A 561 0.40 -12.71 6.51
CA ASP A 561 0.17 -12.70 5.06
C ASP A 561 -0.01 -14.14 4.52
N GLN A 562 0.54 -15.16 5.20
CA GLN A 562 0.32 -16.58 4.88
C GLN A 562 -1.06 -17.12 5.31
N LEU A 563 -1.85 -16.36 6.08
CA LEU A 563 -3.18 -16.78 6.55
C LEU A 563 -4.32 -16.32 5.63
N ASP A 564 -3.98 -15.90 4.41
CA ASP A 564 -4.96 -15.49 3.40
C ASP A 564 -5.95 -16.62 3.14
N LEU A 565 -7.24 -16.35 3.37
CA LEU A 565 -8.36 -17.32 3.27
C LEU A 565 -8.36 -18.45 4.32
N GLU A 566 -7.32 -18.56 5.15
CA GLU A 566 -7.29 -19.47 6.30
C GLU A 566 -8.04 -18.90 7.51
N VAL A 567 -8.02 -17.56 7.66
CA VAL A 567 -8.78 -16.83 8.69
C VAL A 567 -9.57 -15.68 8.06
N PRO A 568 -10.65 -15.20 8.71
CA PRO A 568 -11.41 -14.05 8.22
C PRO A 568 -10.54 -12.79 8.06
N GLU A 569 -10.79 -11.97 7.04
CA GLU A 569 -9.99 -10.77 6.78
C GLU A 569 -9.97 -9.81 7.99
N GLY A 570 -11.11 -9.64 8.67
CA GLY A 570 -11.20 -8.80 9.87
C GLY A 570 -10.20 -9.22 10.95
N THR A 571 -9.98 -10.53 11.12
CA THR A 571 -9.01 -11.07 12.06
C THR A 571 -7.57 -10.78 11.64
N GLN A 572 -7.23 -10.90 10.36
CA GLN A 572 -5.92 -10.46 9.86
C GLN A 572 -5.72 -8.97 10.13
N ILE A 573 -6.73 -8.14 9.85
CA ILE A 573 -6.68 -6.70 10.11
C ILE A 573 -6.46 -6.42 11.60
N ASP A 574 -7.17 -7.08 12.51
CA ASP A 574 -6.98 -6.90 13.96
C ASP A 574 -5.54 -7.19 14.40
N SER A 575 -4.92 -8.24 13.86
CA SER A 575 -3.51 -8.57 14.14
C SER A 575 -2.54 -7.51 13.58
N LEU A 576 -2.81 -6.97 12.39
CA LEU A 576 -2.03 -5.88 11.79
C LEU A 576 -2.17 -4.58 12.58
N LEU A 577 -3.36 -4.27 13.09
CA LEU A 577 -3.62 -3.10 13.94
C LEU A 577 -2.85 -3.17 15.25
N LEU A 578 -2.68 -4.37 15.82
CA LEU A 578 -1.88 -4.60 17.03
C LEU A 578 -0.40 -4.27 16.77
N ILE A 579 0.17 -4.79 15.68
CA ILE A 579 1.56 -4.49 15.28
C ILE A 579 1.72 -3.00 14.99
N TRP A 580 0.75 -2.39 14.29
CA TRP A 580 0.74 -0.96 13.99
C TRP A 580 0.78 -0.12 15.27
N GLY A 581 -0.01 -0.48 16.29
CA GLY A 581 -0.05 0.21 17.58
C GLY A 581 1.32 0.18 18.28
N LEU A 582 1.93 -1.01 18.36
CA LEU A 582 3.24 -1.20 18.96
C LEU A 582 4.33 -0.42 18.22
N LEU A 583 4.40 -0.54 16.89
CA LEU A 583 5.39 0.18 16.07
C LEU A 583 5.26 1.69 16.22
N ARG A 584 4.02 2.22 16.24
CA ARG A 584 3.80 3.65 16.47
C ARG A 584 4.31 4.08 17.84
N GLY A 585 4.02 3.30 18.88
CA GLY A 585 4.43 3.62 20.24
C GLY A 585 5.95 3.58 20.43
N LEU A 586 6.61 2.53 19.95
CA LEU A 586 8.07 2.39 20.01
C LEU A 586 8.79 3.45 19.17
N THR A 587 8.26 3.77 17.98
CA THR A 587 8.81 4.86 17.16
C THR A 587 8.75 6.18 17.91
N ARG A 588 7.59 6.52 18.52
CA ARG A 588 7.45 7.73 19.32
C ARG A 588 8.41 7.74 20.51
N TRP A 589 8.58 6.61 21.20
CA TRP A 589 9.50 6.48 22.34
C TRP A 589 10.95 6.80 21.92
N LEU A 590 11.41 6.22 20.81
CA LEU A 590 12.76 6.45 20.28
C LEU A 590 12.99 7.92 19.91
N LEU A 591 11.99 8.57 19.31
CA LEU A 591 12.05 9.99 18.95
C LEU A 591 12.00 10.94 20.15
N GLY A 592 11.29 10.55 21.22
CA GLY A 592 11.12 11.39 22.41
C GLY A 592 12.33 11.45 23.33
N ARG A 593 13.40 10.71 23.02
CA ARG A 593 14.52 10.49 23.94
C ARG A 593 15.65 11.50 23.76
N PRO A 594 15.90 12.40 24.73
CA PRO A 594 16.93 13.43 24.58
C PRO A 594 18.34 12.83 24.44
N GLY A 595 19.09 13.28 23.44
CA GLY A 595 20.49 12.89 23.24
C GLY A 595 20.71 11.50 22.62
N LEU A 596 19.64 10.75 22.28
CA LEU A 596 19.77 9.48 21.58
C LEU A 596 20.13 9.74 20.11
N ARG A 597 21.36 9.38 19.71
CA ARG A 597 21.71 9.29 18.30
C ARG A 597 21.09 8.02 17.73
N LEU A 598 20.20 8.16 16.75
CA LEU A 598 19.57 7.02 16.08
C LEU A 598 20.49 6.46 14.99
N ASP A 599 21.53 5.76 15.42
CA ASP A 599 22.18 4.78 14.57
C ASP A 599 21.36 3.48 14.61
N ILE A 600 20.95 2.98 13.45
CA ILE A 600 20.00 1.86 13.39
C ILE A 600 20.65 0.58 13.91
N ALA A 601 21.90 0.29 13.51
CA ALA A 601 22.57 -0.94 13.90
C ALA A 601 22.88 -0.94 15.39
N GLU A 602 23.46 0.14 15.92
CA GLU A 602 23.76 0.25 17.35
C GLU A 602 22.49 0.17 18.22
N ALA A 603 21.39 0.78 17.78
CA ALA A 603 20.12 0.72 18.51
C ALA A 603 19.52 -0.69 18.47
N VAL A 604 19.55 -1.38 17.32
CA VAL A 604 19.09 -2.77 17.23
C VAL A 604 19.92 -3.67 18.15
N ASP A 605 21.25 -3.57 18.11
CA ASP A 605 22.15 -4.35 18.98
C ASP A 605 21.91 -4.07 20.47
N ARG A 606 21.60 -2.81 20.81
CA ARG A 606 21.30 -2.39 22.19
C ARG A 606 19.99 -2.97 22.72
N TYR A 607 18.92 -2.95 21.93
CA TYR A 607 17.57 -3.23 22.43
C TYR A 607 17.04 -4.62 22.08
N LEU A 608 17.37 -5.16 20.90
CA LEU A 608 16.81 -6.43 20.41
C LEU A 608 17.01 -7.59 21.40
N PRO A 609 18.21 -7.82 21.98
CA PRO A 609 18.41 -8.95 22.91
C PRO A 609 17.51 -8.84 24.14
N GLY A 610 17.38 -7.63 24.70
CA GLY A 610 16.54 -7.40 25.87
C GLY A 610 15.05 -7.52 25.58
N VAL A 611 14.59 -7.06 24.41
CA VAL A 611 13.20 -7.27 23.97
C VAL A 611 12.90 -8.76 23.76
N GLN A 612 13.85 -9.52 23.21
CA GLN A 612 13.73 -10.98 23.08
C GLN A 612 13.71 -11.69 24.44
N GLU A 613 14.57 -11.27 25.37
CA GLU A 613 14.58 -11.80 26.76
C GLU A 613 13.23 -11.55 27.44
N LEU A 614 12.70 -10.32 27.36
CA LEU A 614 11.41 -9.96 27.92
C LEU A 614 10.30 -10.83 27.32
N ARG A 615 10.22 -10.90 25.99
CA ARG A 615 9.21 -11.69 25.26
C ARG A 615 9.27 -13.16 25.63
N GLY A 616 10.47 -13.74 25.71
CA GLY A 616 10.69 -15.16 26.03
C GLY A 616 10.35 -15.54 27.47
N ASN A 617 10.34 -14.58 28.39
CA ASN A 617 10.15 -14.81 29.82
C ASN A 617 8.86 -14.22 30.40
N LEU A 618 7.93 -13.73 29.56
CA LEU A 618 6.67 -13.08 29.99
C LEU A 618 5.90 -13.90 31.04
N GLY A 619 5.74 -15.21 30.85
CA GLY A 619 5.03 -16.07 31.79
C GLY A 619 5.61 -16.08 33.22
N SER A 620 6.92 -15.79 33.37
CA SER A 620 7.59 -15.67 34.67
C SER A 620 7.69 -14.24 35.21
N ILE A 621 7.47 -13.25 34.33
CA ILE A 621 7.60 -11.82 34.59
C ILE A 621 6.27 -11.21 35.01
N LEU A 622 5.18 -11.60 34.35
CA LEU A 622 3.85 -11.05 34.57
C LEU A 622 3.29 -11.48 35.93
N GLY A 623 2.63 -10.52 36.58
CA GLY A 623 1.79 -10.72 37.76
C GLY A 623 0.58 -11.62 37.47
N ALA A 624 -0.25 -11.90 38.47
CA ALA A 624 -1.38 -12.82 38.30
C ALA A 624 -2.39 -12.27 37.29
N ASP A 625 -2.80 -11.02 37.48
CA ASP A 625 -3.83 -10.37 36.64
C ASP A 625 -3.36 -10.25 35.18
N ASP A 626 -2.13 -9.79 34.94
CA ASP A 626 -1.58 -9.63 33.60
C ASP A 626 -1.35 -10.98 32.89
N ARG A 627 -0.99 -12.02 33.66
CA ARG A 627 -0.81 -13.38 33.12
C ARG A 627 -2.13 -14.00 32.70
N ASP A 628 -3.19 -13.78 33.47
CA ASP A 628 -4.53 -14.23 33.10
C ASP A 628 -5.02 -13.49 31.84
N ALA A 629 -4.86 -12.17 31.77
CA ALA A 629 -5.18 -11.39 30.57
C ALA A 629 -4.37 -11.82 29.34
N TRP A 630 -3.08 -12.13 29.51
CA TRP A 630 -2.23 -12.66 28.46
C TRP A 630 -2.68 -14.04 27.97
N ALA A 631 -3.05 -14.93 28.90
CA ALA A 631 -3.56 -16.26 28.58
C ALA A 631 -4.92 -16.21 27.86
N GLU A 632 -5.82 -15.30 28.29
CA GLU A 632 -7.10 -15.04 27.62
C GLU A 632 -6.91 -14.50 26.20
N ASP A 633 -6.02 -13.53 26.00
CA ASP A 633 -5.77 -12.98 24.66
C ASP A 633 -5.14 -14.03 23.74
N ARG A 634 -4.22 -14.85 24.26
CA ARG A 634 -3.66 -15.99 23.53
C ARG A 634 -4.74 -16.99 23.13
N ALA A 635 -5.65 -17.34 24.04
CA ALA A 635 -6.76 -18.23 23.75
C ALA A 635 -7.67 -17.65 22.66
N ARG A 636 -7.95 -16.34 22.72
CA ARG A 636 -8.70 -15.62 21.69
C ARG A 636 -8.07 -15.75 20.30
N TRP A 637 -6.75 -15.56 20.17
CA TRP A 637 -6.07 -15.72 18.88
C TRP A 637 -6.13 -17.17 18.36
N LEU A 638 -5.99 -18.16 19.25
CA LEU A 638 -6.14 -19.57 18.91
C LEU A 638 -7.55 -19.90 18.39
N ASP A 639 -8.57 -19.40 19.08
CA ASP A 639 -9.98 -19.56 18.69
C ASP A 639 -10.28 -18.90 17.34
N MET A 640 -9.56 -17.83 17.00
CA MET A 640 -9.62 -17.15 15.71
C MET A 640 -8.82 -17.85 14.59
N GLY A 641 -8.20 -19.01 14.86
CA GLY A 641 -7.54 -19.85 13.85
C GLY A 641 -6.02 -19.64 13.72
N PHE A 642 -5.39 -18.88 14.62
CA PHE A 642 -3.95 -18.62 14.54
C PHE A 642 -3.15 -19.82 15.07
N SER A 643 -1.98 -20.09 14.48
CA SER A 643 -1.08 -21.11 15.01
C SER A 643 -0.64 -20.78 16.45
N GLN A 644 -0.33 -21.79 17.24
CA GLN A 644 0.15 -21.59 18.62
C GLN A 644 1.33 -20.62 18.71
N LYS A 645 2.27 -20.70 17.76
CA LYS A 645 3.43 -19.80 17.71
C LYS A 645 3.00 -18.36 17.47
N LEU A 646 2.14 -18.11 16.50
CA LEU A 646 1.72 -16.74 16.15
C LEU A 646 0.78 -16.16 17.21
N ALA A 647 -0.13 -16.95 17.78
CA ALA A 647 -0.99 -16.54 18.88
C ALA A 647 -0.19 -16.08 20.11
N GLU A 648 0.87 -16.82 20.48
CA GLU A 648 1.81 -16.45 21.54
C GLU A 648 2.53 -15.14 21.23
N GLN A 649 3.00 -14.99 19.99
CA GLN A 649 3.71 -13.78 19.55
C GLN A 649 2.77 -12.56 19.58
N LEU A 650 1.54 -12.69 19.09
CA LEU A 650 0.56 -11.60 19.07
C LEU A 650 0.13 -11.20 20.48
N SER A 651 -0.21 -12.15 21.34
CA SER A 651 -0.62 -11.85 22.71
C SER A 651 0.51 -11.23 23.55
N SER A 652 1.77 -11.43 23.16
CA SER A 652 2.91 -10.77 23.79
C SER A 652 3.04 -9.28 23.46
N LEU A 653 2.55 -8.81 22.30
CA LEU A 653 2.82 -7.46 21.78
C LEU A 653 2.38 -6.32 22.71
N PRO A 654 1.20 -6.37 23.38
CA PRO A 654 0.79 -5.31 24.31
C PRO A 654 1.82 -5.06 25.43
N PHE A 655 2.48 -6.10 25.91
CA PHE A 655 3.47 -6.00 27.00
C PHE A 655 4.82 -5.46 26.52
N LEU A 656 5.10 -5.54 25.22
CA LEU A 656 6.34 -5.01 24.63
C LEU A 656 6.33 -3.49 24.47
N MET A 657 5.20 -2.82 24.73
CA MET A 657 5.13 -1.36 24.78
C MET A 657 6.14 -0.75 25.74
N SER A 658 6.41 -1.44 26.85
CA SER A 658 7.35 -1.01 27.90
C SER A 658 8.75 -1.59 27.72
N ALA A 659 9.00 -2.35 26.65
CA ALA A 659 10.22 -3.15 26.53
C ALA A 659 11.48 -2.29 26.54
N LEU A 660 11.48 -1.17 25.82
CA LEU A 660 12.65 -0.30 25.72
C LEU A 660 12.99 0.36 27.06
N ASP A 661 11.98 0.78 27.83
CA ASP A 661 12.19 1.31 29.17
C ASP A 661 12.78 0.27 30.12
N ILE A 662 12.25 -0.96 30.10
CA ILE A 662 12.74 -2.06 30.94
C ILE A 662 14.21 -2.36 30.60
N VAL A 663 14.57 -2.38 29.31
CA VAL A 663 15.96 -2.58 28.87
C VAL A 663 16.88 -1.48 29.39
N GLU A 664 16.42 -0.23 29.39
CA GLU A 664 17.21 0.89 29.89
C GLU A 664 17.44 0.84 31.39
N VAL A 665 16.41 0.51 32.16
CA VAL A 665 16.53 0.35 33.61
C VAL A 665 17.43 -0.84 33.94
N ALA A 666 17.33 -1.94 33.19
CA ALA A 666 18.19 -3.11 33.33
C ALA A 666 19.67 -2.76 33.11
N GLN A 667 19.98 -2.02 32.04
CA GLN A 667 21.34 -1.55 31.77
C GLN A 667 21.85 -0.56 32.83
N ALA A 668 21.00 0.35 33.31
CA ALA A 668 21.39 1.35 34.32
C ALA A 668 21.71 0.74 35.69
N HIS A 669 21.10 -0.39 36.03
CA HIS A 669 21.27 -1.10 37.30
C HIS A 669 22.13 -2.37 37.22
N ASP A 670 22.66 -2.72 36.03
CA ASP A 670 23.38 -3.97 35.78
C ASP A 670 22.58 -5.21 36.25
N ARG A 671 21.29 -5.24 35.90
CA ARG A 671 20.34 -6.32 36.22
C ARG A 671 19.82 -6.98 34.93
N SER A 672 19.31 -8.21 35.04
CA SER A 672 18.67 -8.87 33.90
C SER A 672 17.36 -8.17 33.52
N VAL A 673 16.98 -8.23 32.25
CA VAL A 673 15.69 -7.69 31.79
C VAL A 673 14.53 -8.43 32.46
N THR A 674 14.70 -9.72 32.73
CA THR A 674 13.75 -10.53 33.47
C THR A 674 13.52 -10.01 34.89
N ASP A 675 14.58 -9.70 35.63
CA ASP A 675 14.47 -9.18 37.01
C ASP A 675 13.80 -7.80 37.03
N VAL A 676 14.22 -6.89 36.14
CA VAL A 676 13.59 -5.57 36.03
C VAL A 676 12.13 -5.68 35.59
N GLY A 677 11.83 -6.59 34.65
CA GLY A 677 10.48 -6.88 34.22
C GLY A 677 9.58 -7.30 35.39
N LYS A 678 10.03 -8.24 36.22
CA LYS A 678 9.27 -8.69 37.41
C LYS A 678 8.92 -7.53 38.34
N VAL A 679 9.88 -6.63 38.58
CA VAL A 679 9.65 -5.43 39.41
C VAL A 679 8.72 -4.45 38.71
N PHE A 680 8.89 -4.26 37.40
CA PHE A 680 8.08 -3.35 36.58
C PHE A 680 6.61 -3.75 36.57
N PHE A 681 6.30 -4.99 36.17
CA PHE A 681 4.92 -5.48 36.11
C PHE A 681 4.34 -5.70 37.52
N GLY A 682 5.14 -6.17 38.48
CA GLY A 682 4.70 -6.28 39.87
C GLY A 682 4.31 -4.93 40.48
N LEU A 683 5.09 -3.87 40.25
CA LEU A 683 4.69 -2.51 40.66
C LEU A 683 3.46 -2.02 39.89
N GLY A 684 3.35 -2.37 38.61
CA GLY A 684 2.20 -2.05 37.77
C GLY A 684 0.90 -2.62 38.32
N GLU A 685 0.91 -3.89 38.72
CA GLU A 685 -0.21 -4.59 39.36
C GLU A 685 -0.53 -3.96 40.73
N ALA A 686 0.48 -3.80 41.59
CA ALA A 686 0.31 -3.28 42.95
C ALA A 686 -0.21 -1.83 43.00
N LEU A 687 0.11 -1.02 41.99
CA LEU A 687 -0.34 0.38 41.88
C LEU A 687 -1.49 0.56 40.87
N HIS A 688 -2.02 -0.52 40.29
CA HIS A 688 -3.07 -0.48 39.25
C HIS A 688 -2.74 0.41 38.05
N ILE A 689 -1.47 0.43 37.62
CA ILE A 689 -0.99 1.26 36.51
C ILE A 689 -1.62 0.80 35.18
N HIS A 690 -1.80 -0.52 34.98
CA HIS A 690 -2.45 -1.03 33.78
C HIS A 690 -3.88 -0.49 33.61
N TRP A 691 -4.66 -0.48 34.69
CA TRP A 691 -5.99 0.13 34.70
C TRP A 691 -5.93 1.62 34.35
N LEU A 692 -4.98 2.38 34.92
CA LEU A 692 -4.85 3.81 34.63
C LEU A 692 -4.49 4.04 33.15
N LEU A 693 -3.64 3.20 32.57
CA LEU A 693 -3.30 3.24 31.15
C LEU A 693 -4.52 2.97 30.26
N GLN A 694 -5.34 1.95 30.56
CA GLN A 694 -6.58 1.70 29.83
C GLN A 694 -7.51 2.93 29.85
N ARG A 695 -7.61 3.59 31.01
CA ARG A 695 -8.42 4.80 31.17
C ARG A 695 -7.87 5.97 30.38
N ILE A 696 -6.55 6.11 30.24
CA ILE A 696 -5.92 7.07 29.34
C ILE A 696 -6.34 6.78 27.90
N GLU A 697 -6.30 5.52 27.45
CA GLU A 697 -6.66 5.15 26.06
C GLU A 697 -8.14 5.43 25.74
N GLU A 698 -9.03 5.25 26.72
CA GLU A 698 -10.48 5.50 26.59
C GLU A 698 -10.83 7.00 26.52
N LEU A 699 -9.90 7.92 26.82
CA LEU A 699 -10.17 9.35 26.78
C LEU A 699 -10.60 9.80 25.36
N PRO A 700 -11.72 10.56 25.24
CA PRO A 700 -12.25 10.96 23.95
C PRO A 700 -11.35 12.00 23.26
N VAL A 701 -11.00 11.72 22.00
CA VAL A 701 -10.14 12.60 21.19
C VAL A 701 -11.02 13.36 20.19
N GLU A 702 -11.36 14.59 20.56
CA GLU A 702 -12.19 15.47 19.73
C GLU A 702 -11.37 16.40 18.83
N GLY A 703 -10.08 16.57 19.14
CA GLY A 703 -9.17 17.43 18.40
C GLY A 703 -7.69 17.14 18.66
N ARG A 704 -6.81 17.90 17.99
CA ARG A 704 -5.35 17.72 18.02
C ARG A 704 -4.78 17.75 19.44
N TRP A 705 -5.24 18.69 20.28
CA TRP A 705 -4.72 18.86 21.63
C TRP A 705 -5.16 17.75 22.59
N HIS A 706 -6.36 17.18 22.43
CA HIS A 706 -6.75 15.98 23.18
C HIS A 706 -5.88 14.78 22.78
N ALA A 707 -5.58 14.63 21.48
CA ALA A 707 -4.69 13.57 21.01
C ALA A 707 -3.27 13.72 21.61
N HIS A 708 -2.76 14.95 21.67
CA HIS A 708 -1.47 15.25 22.28
C HIS A 708 -1.48 15.02 23.80
N ALA A 709 -2.49 15.54 24.51
CA ALA A 709 -2.63 15.35 25.95
C ALA A 709 -2.71 13.86 26.33
N ARG A 710 -3.43 13.04 25.54
CA ARG A 710 -3.49 11.59 25.77
C ARG A 710 -2.12 10.92 25.57
N GLY A 711 -1.37 11.37 24.57
CA GLY A 711 0.02 10.95 24.36
C GLY A 711 0.92 11.32 25.55
N VAL A 712 0.87 12.57 26.01
CA VAL A 712 1.66 13.04 27.15
C VAL A 712 1.32 12.28 28.43
N LEU A 713 0.04 12.06 28.73
CA LEU A 713 -0.37 11.29 29.91
C LEU A 713 0.17 9.86 29.88
N ARG A 714 0.18 9.22 28.71
CA ARG A 714 0.76 7.89 28.53
C ARG A 714 2.27 7.91 28.80
N ASP A 715 2.97 8.84 28.18
CA ASP A 715 4.42 8.97 28.30
C ASP A 715 4.83 9.30 29.75
N GLU A 716 4.09 10.19 30.43
CA GLU A 716 4.32 10.53 31.84
C GLU A 716 4.06 9.34 32.76
N LEU A 717 2.95 8.62 32.58
CA LEU A 717 2.62 7.44 33.39
C LEU A 717 3.74 6.40 33.30
N GLN A 718 4.18 6.11 32.08
CA GLN A 718 5.28 5.20 31.78
C GLN A 718 6.57 5.64 32.47
N ALA A 719 6.94 6.92 32.33
CA ALA A 719 8.14 7.48 32.95
C ALA A 719 8.09 7.38 34.49
N GLN A 720 6.93 7.61 35.11
CA GLN A 720 6.79 7.48 36.57
C GLN A 720 6.95 6.03 37.04
N GLN A 721 6.41 5.05 36.29
CA GLN A 721 6.62 3.64 36.61
C GLN A 721 8.11 3.28 36.55
N CYS A 722 8.82 3.70 35.50
CA CYS A 722 10.25 3.44 35.35
C CYS A 722 11.09 4.09 36.46
N ALA A 723 10.74 5.31 36.87
CA ALA A 723 11.40 5.99 37.97
C ALA A 723 11.24 5.24 39.29
N LEU A 724 10.03 4.73 39.58
CA LEU A 724 9.76 3.92 40.77
C LEU A 724 10.52 2.58 40.74
N VAL A 725 10.56 1.91 39.60
CA VAL A 725 11.34 0.67 39.42
C VAL A 725 12.82 0.93 39.67
N SER A 726 13.38 1.98 39.07
CA SER A 726 14.79 2.35 39.26
C SER A 726 15.11 2.71 40.71
N GLN A 727 14.21 3.45 41.38
CA GLN A 727 14.36 3.76 42.81
C GLN A 727 14.38 2.50 43.66
N LEU A 728 13.48 1.54 43.38
CA LEU A 728 13.35 0.30 44.13
C LEU A 728 14.57 -0.60 43.94
N LEU A 729 15.03 -0.78 42.71
CA LEU A 729 16.26 -1.52 42.40
C LEU A 729 17.48 -0.87 43.05
N GLY A 730 17.62 0.47 42.95
CA GLY A 730 18.72 1.19 43.58
C GLY A 730 18.74 1.12 45.11
N GLN A 731 17.58 0.91 45.76
CA GLN A 731 17.50 0.64 47.19
C GLN A 731 17.96 -0.78 47.53
N ASP A 732 17.56 -1.78 46.74
CA ASP A 732 18.00 -3.18 46.89
C ASP A 732 19.52 -3.31 46.70
N ASP A 733 20.07 -2.70 45.65
CA ASP A 733 21.50 -2.67 45.34
C ASP A 733 22.32 -2.14 46.53
N ARG A 734 21.79 -1.13 47.24
CA ARG A 734 22.43 -0.54 48.43
C ARG A 734 22.29 -1.39 49.69
N ARG A 735 21.13 -2.03 49.89
CA ARG A 735 20.85 -2.83 51.09
C ARG A 735 21.66 -4.13 51.10
N LYS A 736 22.05 -4.66 49.93
CA LYS A 736 22.66 -6.01 49.79
C LYS A 736 21.85 -7.08 50.52
N SER A 737 20.54 -6.90 50.67
CA SER A 737 19.70 -7.63 51.63
C SER A 737 19.49 -9.09 51.27
N GLY A 738 19.87 -9.53 50.06
CA GLY A 738 19.60 -10.90 49.58
C GLY A 738 18.10 -11.20 49.47
N THR A 739 17.26 -10.15 49.52
CA THR A 739 15.83 -10.21 49.24
C THR A 739 15.65 -10.59 47.78
N GLY A 740 15.16 -11.81 47.53
CA GLY A 740 14.90 -12.27 46.17
C GLY A 740 13.97 -11.29 45.45
N ILE A 741 14.24 -11.04 44.16
CA ILE A 741 13.54 -10.05 43.32
C ILE A 741 12.01 -10.15 43.43
N ASP A 742 11.49 -11.38 43.60
CA ASP A 742 10.06 -11.67 43.71
C ASP A 742 9.40 -11.09 44.98
N LYS A 743 10.18 -10.72 46.00
CA LYS A 743 9.66 -10.12 47.26
C LYS A 743 9.82 -8.60 47.32
N LEU A 744 10.60 -8.02 46.39
CA LEU A 744 11.00 -6.62 46.46
C LEU A 744 9.80 -5.66 46.39
N VAL A 745 8.85 -5.94 45.50
CA VAL A 745 7.61 -5.17 45.36
C VAL A 745 6.71 -5.32 46.60
N ALA A 746 6.58 -6.54 47.12
CA ALA A 746 5.74 -6.82 48.30
C ALA A 746 6.27 -6.13 49.57
N GLU A 747 7.59 -6.06 49.72
CA GLU A 747 8.21 -5.31 50.82
C GLU A 747 8.04 -3.80 50.65
N TRP A 748 8.20 -3.31 49.41
CA TRP A 748 8.00 -1.89 49.11
C TRP A 748 6.57 -1.44 49.33
N ILE A 749 5.56 -2.23 48.94
CA ILE A 749 4.15 -1.87 49.13
C ILE A 749 3.75 -1.90 50.63
N SER A 750 4.41 -2.75 51.43
CA SER A 750 4.15 -2.92 52.86
C SER A 750 4.85 -1.89 53.75
N ARG A 751 5.63 -0.96 53.17
CA ARG A 751 6.36 0.05 53.93
C ARG A 751 5.41 1.02 54.65
N ASP A 752 5.82 1.49 55.82
CA ASP A 752 5.08 2.51 56.58
C ASP A 752 5.29 3.90 55.95
N ASP A 753 4.54 4.18 54.89
CA ASP A 753 4.64 5.42 54.12
C ASP A 753 3.24 6.03 53.88
N ASN A 754 3.04 7.23 54.43
CA ASN A 754 1.77 7.96 54.33
C ASN A 754 1.45 8.40 52.89
N ALA A 755 2.46 8.71 52.08
CA ALA A 755 2.25 9.13 50.70
C ALA A 755 1.78 7.96 49.83
N LEU A 756 2.33 6.75 50.04
CA LEU A 756 1.89 5.52 49.40
C LEU A 756 0.45 5.16 49.79
N ARG A 757 0.13 5.12 51.10
CA ARG A 757 -1.24 4.83 51.57
C ARG A 757 -2.27 5.80 50.99
N PHE A 758 -1.95 7.10 50.98
CA PHE A 758 -2.83 8.10 50.38
C PHE A 758 -3.04 7.85 48.88
N THR A 759 -1.98 7.49 48.14
CA THR A 759 -2.06 7.21 46.70
C THR A 759 -2.95 6.00 46.42
N LEU A 760 -2.78 4.91 47.17
CA LEU A 760 -3.59 3.70 47.04
C LEU A 760 -5.06 3.96 47.33
N ASN A 761 -5.38 4.71 48.40
CA ASN A 761 -6.75 5.08 48.73
C ASN A 761 -7.37 5.96 47.64
N MET A 762 -6.62 6.95 47.12
CA MET A 762 -7.09 7.81 46.03
C MET A 762 -7.40 6.99 44.76
N PHE A 763 -6.55 6.02 44.42
CA PHE A 763 -6.81 5.14 43.28
C PHE A 763 -8.00 4.22 43.51
N ALA A 764 -8.18 3.69 44.72
CA ALA A 764 -9.38 2.93 45.07
C ALA A 764 -10.67 3.78 44.90
N ASP A 765 -10.65 5.04 45.32
CA ASP A 765 -11.78 5.96 45.13
C ASP A 765 -12.03 6.27 43.65
N MET A 766 -10.98 6.53 42.87
CA MET A 766 -11.08 6.78 41.43
C MET A 766 -11.62 5.57 40.66
N ARG A 767 -11.24 4.34 41.04
CA ARG A 767 -11.73 3.09 40.43
C ARG A 767 -13.23 2.88 40.62
N ASN A 768 -13.84 3.52 41.63
CA ASN A 768 -15.29 3.48 41.84
C ASN A 768 -16.06 4.50 40.97
N GLN A 769 -15.35 5.37 40.23
CA GLN A 769 -15.98 6.33 39.32
C GLN A 769 -16.33 5.68 37.99
N ARG A 770 -17.51 6.01 37.44
CA ARG A 770 -17.99 5.43 36.16
C ARG A 770 -17.30 6.00 34.92
N ALA A 771 -16.80 7.23 34.98
CA ALA A 771 -16.14 7.90 33.86
C ALA A 771 -15.02 8.77 34.41
N MET A 772 -13.91 8.85 33.68
CA MET A 772 -12.81 9.75 33.98
C MET A 772 -12.54 10.65 32.77
N ASP A 773 -12.22 11.90 33.06
CA ASP A 773 -11.85 12.91 32.09
C ASP A 773 -10.33 13.19 32.15
N PHE A 774 -9.84 14.03 31.23
CA PHE A 774 -8.43 14.41 31.17
C PHE A 774 -7.91 14.97 32.52
N PRO A 775 -8.60 15.91 33.20
CA PRO A 775 -8.19 16.37 34.52
C PRO A 775 -8.05 15.26 35.56
N THR A 776 -9.03 14.36 35.65
CA THR A 776 -9.04 13.28 36.65
C THR A 776 -7.85 12.35 36.46
N VAL A 777 -7.59 11.95 35.22
CA VAL A 777 -6.46 11.08 34.89
C VAL A 777 -5.13 11.81 35.09
N SER A 778 -5.06 13.10 34.76
CA SER A 778 -3.85 13.92 35.01
C SER A 778 -3.51 14.02 36.50
N VAL A 779 -4.51 14.12 37.38
CA VAL A 779 -4.31 14.07 38.84
C VAL A 779 -3.71 12.74 39.26
N ALA A 780 -4.21 11.62 38.71
CA ALA A 780 -3.70 10.29 39.01
C ALA A 780 -2.22 10.12 38.59
N VAL A 781 -1.88 10.51 37.35
CA VAL A 781 -0.50 10.46 36.84
C VAL A 781 0.43 11.36 37.66
N ARG A 782 0.00 12.58 37.99
CA ARG A 782 0.77 13.50 38.83
C ARG A 782 0.98 12.95 40.23
N ARG A 783 0.05 12.18 40.77
CA ARG A 783 0.21 11.56 42.08
C ARG A 783 1.31 10.48 42.07
N LEU A 784 1.40 9.68 41.01
CA LEU A 784 2.52 8.76 40.82
C LEU A 784 3.85 9.52 40.71
N ALA A 785 3.86 10.67 40.03
CA ALA A 785 5.07 11.49 39.95
C ALA A 785 5.51 12.01 41.33
N GLN A 786 4.58 12.41 42.19
CA GLN A 786 4.88 12.79 43.57
C GLN A 786 5.43 11.62 44.38
N LEU A 787 4.90 10.41 44.17
CA LEU A 787 5.38 9.20 44.84
C LEU A 787 6.79 8.82 44.38
N ALA A 788 7.10 8.97 43.09
CA ALA A 788 8.43 8.73 42.52
C ALA A 788 9.46 9.78 42.98
N ALA A 789 9.03 11.04 43.13
CA ALA A 789 9.88 12.13 43.60
C ALA A 789 10.13 12.11 45.11
N ALA A 790 9.26 11.46 45.89
CA ALA A 790 9.44 11.27 47.32
C ALA A 790 10.68 10.40 47.55
N LYS A 791 11.76 11.01 48.04
CA LYS A 791 12.94 10.27 48.50
C LYS A 791 12.53 9.40 49.68
N GLY A 792 12.34 8.11 49.41
CA GLY A 792 12.23 7.06 50.43
C GLY A 792 13.56 6.79 51.11
#